data_AF-A0A7X5QI72-F1
#
_entry.id   AF-A0A7X5QI72-F1
#
_cell.length_a   1.000
_cell.length_b   1.000
_cell.length_c   1.000
_cell.angle_alpha   90.00
_cell.angle_beta   90.00
_cell.angle_gamma   90.00
#
_symmetry.space_group_name_H-M   'P 1'
#
loop_
_entity.id
_entity.type
_entity.pdbx_description
1 polymer ?
#
loop_
_entity_poly.entity_id
_entity_poly.type
_entity_poly.pdbx_seq_one_letter_code
_entity_poly.pdbx_strand_id
1 'polypeptide(L)'
;MIINNEEKANASAWQNFTQELYKRRPDIRPPEPLSLSAWANKYAVLSKETSAQTGRFRSFAYQDGIMDAITDPTVTYVSVMKSARVGYTKILDHVVGYYLAHDPSPILVVQPRVEDAEDYSKTEIAPMLRDTPVLAEISGDPKAKNSNQTILKKTFLNGANLTLVGANSPGGFRRITCRIILFDEVDGYPSGGAGVEGDQIALGTKRSETFWNRKIVLGSTPTVKGTSRIEKSFGDSDQRYYYVPCPHCGEYQILEWGGPDTPYGIKWDKDENGNGLPDTAYYVCRHNGCMIHHNEKPGIVKRGEWRATKPFKGHAGFHIWAGYSLFPNAAWKYLVAEWLRVKNDPLMRQTFINLVLGEPYEDRGEKALSERKLLERCEVFAAEVPDGVAVLTAGIDTQDDRFEIEIVGWGRNEESWSIAYDVIEGDLETDEPWKRLDMYLKQVWRRADGRGFTIMAACMDSGGHHTQQVYEFSKARIGRRIWAIKGESARGGKRSPVWPTKKPTPRTKSSFKPIILGVNAAKDTIRGRLHIDPPLPGEASASYMHFPADRDLNYFSQLLAERSVLKESGGQRFRVWEQLPGRANEALDCRVYGYAALCGLLHMGLKLNALVTSITENPGRLLPAPAEPEEKISLQYPGVIIQEPEKPKRKSLSQLLPS
;
A
#
# COMPACT_ATOMS: atom_id res chain seq x y z
N MET A 1 40.03 17.25 -88.97
CA MET A 1 40.87 16.77 -87.86
C MET A 1 40.04 16.82 -86.60
N ILE A 2 39.60 15.65 -86.15
CA ILE A 2 39.44 15.24 -84.74
C ILE A 2 38.65 16.22 -83.85
N ILE A 3 37.32 16.10 -83.88
CA ILE A 3 36.50 16.26 -82.68
C ILE A 3 36.53 14.88 -82.00
N ASN A 4 37.35 14.71 -80.99
CA ASN A 4 37.32 13.56 -80.07
C ASN A 4 37.87 14.06 -78.75
N ASN A 5 37.02 14.28 -77.75
CA ASN A 5 37.40 14.09 -76.35
C ASN A 5 36.27 14.21 -75.32
N GLU A 6 35.00 14.05 -75.67
CA GLU A 6 33.95 13.92 -74.66
C GLU A 6 33.04 12.74 -75.03
N GLU A 7 32.68 11.94 -74.03
CA GLU A 7 31.79 10.76 -74.10
C GLU A 7 32.39 9.40 -74.46
N LYS A 8 33.52 9.03 -73.85
CA LYS A 8 33.62 7.65 -73.32
C LYS A 8 33.32 7.69 -71.84
N ALA A 9 32.04 7.54 -71.49
CA ALA A 9 31.66 7.18 -70.13
C ALA A 9 32.58 6.03 -69.69
N ASN A 10 33.38 6.27 -68.65
CA ASN A 10 34.42 5.34 -68.23
C ASN A 10 33.71 4.08 -67.70
N ALA A 11 33.53 3.07 -68.57
CA ALA A 11 32.72 1.90 -68.29
C ALA A 11 33.19 1.16 -67.02
N SER A 12 34.48 1.27 -66.70
CA SER A 12 35.08 0.79 -65.47
C SER A 12 34.61 1.57 -64.22
N ALA A 13 34.48 2.90 -64.31
CA ALA A 13 33.96 3.73 -63.22
C ALA A 13 32.46 3.44 -62.97
N TRP A 14 31.67 3.27 -64.03
CA TRP A 14 30.26 2.88 -63.91
C TRP A 14 30.09 1.48 -63.32
N GLN A 15 30.91 0.51 -63.74
CA GLN A 15 30.93 -0.84 -63.16
C GLN A 15 31.37 -0.83 -61.69
N ASN A 16 32.40 -0.06 -61.34
CA ASN A 16 32.86 0.07 -59.94
C ASN A 16 31.79 0.72 -59.07
N PHE A 17 31.18 1.81 -59.52
CA PHE A 17 30.06 2.46 -58.83
C PHE A 17 28.88 1.50 -58.65
N THR A 18 28.50 0.78 -59.70
CA THR A 18 27.37 -0.15 -59.67
C THR A 18 27.65 -1.35 -58.75
N GLN A 19 28.86 -1.92 -58.78
CA GLN A 19 29.26 -2.99 -57.87
C GLN A 19 29.29 -2.52 -56.41
N GLU A 20 29.83 -1.33 -56.15
CA GLU A 20 29.84 -0.77 -54.79
C GLU A 20 28.42 -0.45 -54.34
N LEU A 21 27.57 0.11 -55.20
CA LEU A 21 26.16 0.34 -54.91
C LEU A 21 25.43 -0.98 -54.61
N TYR A 22 25.68 -2.06 -55.35
CA TYR A 22 25.09 -3.38 -55.04
C TYR A 22 25.60 -3.97 -53.73
N LYS A 23 26.89 -3.79 -53.41
CA LYS A 23 27.48 -4.20 -52.12
C LYS A 23 26.90 -3.41 -50.96
N ARG A 24 26.66 -2.11 -51.14
CA ARG A 24 26.10 -1.18 -50.14
C ARG A 24 24.58 -1.17 -50.11
N ARG A 25 23.89 -1.71 -51.12
CA ARG A 25 22.42 -1.74 -51.21
C ARG A 25 21.74 -2.29 -49.94
N PRO A 26 22.27 -3.32 -49.25
CA PRO A 26 21.75 -3.74 -47.95
C PRO A 26 21.80 -2.64 -46.87
N ASP A 27 22.81 -1.77 -46.91
CA ASP A 27 23.04 -0.69 -45.94
C ASP A 27 22.05 0.49 -46.12
N ILE A 28 21.48 0.64 -47.33
CA ILE A 28 20.57 1.75 -47.70
C ILE A 28 19.12 1.28 -47.84
N ARG A 29 18.87 -0.04 -47.79
CA ARG A 29 17.51 -0.58 -47.86
C ARG A 29 16.86 -0.39 -46.48
N PRO A 30 15.70 0.27 -46.39
CA PRO A 30 15.00 0.36 -45.12
C PRO A 30 14.69 -1.06 -44.61
N PRO A 31 14.80 -1.30 -43.30
CA PRO A 31 14.48 -2.60 -42.73
C PRO A 31 13.02 -2.96 -43.05
N GLU A 32 12.75 -4.28 -43.14
CA GLU A 32 11.38 -4.79 -43.32
C GLU A 32 10.49 -4.24 -42.20
N PRO A 33 9.29 -3.69 -42.47
CA PRO A 33 8.45 -3.08 -41.44
C PRO A 33 7.81 -4.16 -40.55
N LEU A 34 8.58 -4.67 -39.60
CA LEU A 34 8.16 -5.70 -38.65
C LEU A 34 7.70 -5.03 -37.35
N SER A 35 6.57 -5.48 -36.81
CA SER A 35 6.24 -5.18 -35.41
C SER A 35 7.18 -5.96 -34.48
N LEU A 36 7.19 -5.60 -33.19
CA LEU A 36 8.02 -6.32 -32.23
C LEU A 36 7.65 -7.80 -32.13
N SER A 37 6.36 -8.15 -32.14
CA SER A 37 5.93 -9.55 -32.10
C SER A 37 6.38 -10.32 -33.34
N ALA A 38 6.26 -9.72 -34.52
CA ALA A 38 6.69 -10.31 -35.78
C ALA A 38 8.21 -10.53 -35.80
N TRP A 39 8.98 -9.53 -35.36
CA TRP A 39 10.43 -9.65 -35.24
C TRP A 39 10.83 -10.74 -34.24
N ALA A 40 10.22 -10.77 -33.05
CA ALA A 40 10.54 -11.74 -32.01
C ALA A 40 10.27 -13.18 -32.48
N ASN A 41 9.09 -13.43 -33.07
CA ASN A 41 8.77 -14.75 -33.65
C ASN A 41 9.67 -15.10 -34.84
N LYS A 42 10.19 -14.10 -35.56
CA LYS A 42 11.06 -14.32 -36.71
C LYS A 42 12.49 -14.65 -36.29
N TYR A 43 13.08 -13.92 -35.35
CA TYR A 43 14.51 -13.95 -35.08
C TYR A 43 14.90 -14.41 -33.68
N ALA A 44 14.07 -14.16 -32.66
CA ALA A 44 14.49 -14.35 -31.28
C ALA A 44 14.63 -15.84 -30.91
N VAL A 45 15.64 -16.12 -30.09
CA VAL A 45 15.98 -17.46 -29.60
C VAL A 45 15.97 -17.46 -28.08
N LEU A 46 15.38 -18.51 -27.52
CA LEU A 46 15.38 -18.81 -26.10
C LEU A 46 16.61 -19.65 -25.75
N SER A 47 17.49 -19.05 -24.93
CA SER A 47 18.70 -19.69 -24.41
C SER A 47 18.40 -20.80 -23.42
N LYS A 48 19.22 -21.85 -23.40
CA LYS A 48 19.04 -23.03 -22.55
C LYS A 48 19.18 -22.69 -21.06
N GLU A 49 20.00 -21.69 -20.75
CA GLU A 49 20.33 -21.27 -19.39
C GLU A 49 19.14 -20.59 -18.68
N THR A 50 18.23 -19.95 -19.43
CA THR A 50 17.14 -19.16 -18.84
C THR A 50 15.74 -19.58 -19.28
N SER A 51 15.62 -20.59 -20.15
CA SER A 51 14.32 -21.04 -20.68
C SER A 51 14.19 -22.56 -20.65
N ALA A 52 13.04 -23.03 -20.15
CA ALA A 52 12.70 -24.46 -20.14
C ALA A 52 12.50 -25.04 -21.55
N GLN A 53 12.12 -24.19 -22.52
CA GLN A 53 12.09 -24.52 -23.94
C GLN A 53 13.24 -23.79 -24.63
N THR A 54 14.20 -24.54 -25.17
CA THR A 54 15.31 -23.99 -25.94
C THR A 54 14.94 -23.91 -27.42
N GLY A 55 15.38 -22.85 -28.10
CA GLY A 55 15.19 -22.68 -29.53
C GLY A 55 14.34 -21.46 -29.87
N ARG A 56 13.74 -21.45 -31.05
CA ARG A 56 13.07 -20.25 -31.57
C ARG A 56 11.89 -19.84 -30.68
N PHE A 57 11.85 -18.57 -30.33
CA PHE A 57 10.76 -18.00 -29.57
C PHE A 57 9.43 -18.12 -30.33
N ARG A 58 8.40 -18.48 -29.59
CA ARG A 58 7.00 -18.51 -30.03
C ARG A 58 6.18 -17.80 -28.97
N SER A 59 5.63 -16.67 -29.33
CA SER A 59 4.79 -15.91 -28.43
C SER A 59 3.45 -16.61 -28.21
N PHE A 60 2.88 -16.38 -27.03
CA PHE A 60 1.46 -16.55 -26.82
C PHE A 60 0.72 -15.33 -27.34
N ALA A 61 -0.52 -15.51 -27.83
CA ALA A 61 -1.29 -14.44 -28.48
C ALA A 61 -1.46 -13.18 -27.62
N TYR A 62 -1.56 -13.31 -26.29
CA TYR A 62 -1.62 -12.14 -25.40
C TYR A 62 -0.30 -11.35 -25.35
N GLN A 63 0.85 -12.00 -25.58
CA GLN A 63 2.16 -11.34 -25.58
C GLN A 63 2.33 -10.47 -26.83
N ASP A 64 1.74 -10.87 -27.96
CA ASP A 64 1.81 -10.12 -29.23
C ASP A 64 1.25 -8.72 -29.09
N GLY A 65 0.05 -8.58 -28.51
CA GLY A 65 -0.56 -7.26 -28.32
C GLY A 65 0.22 -6.34 -27.38
N ILE A 66 0.93 -6.88 -26.39
CA ILE A 66 1.82 -6.10 -25.51
C ILE A 66 3.05 -5.66 -26.32
N MET A 67 3.69 -6.59 -27.04
CA MET A 67 4.86 -6.31 -27.86
C MET A 67 4.56 -5.27 -28.94
N ASP A 68 3.46 -5.43 -29.66
CA ASP A 68 3.14 -4.57 -30.80
C ASP A 68 2.78 -3.15 -30.38
N ALA A 69 2.18 -2.97 -29.19
CA ALA A 69 1.96 -1.66 -28.61
C ALA A 69 3.27 -0.91 -28.30
N ILE A 70 4.39 -1.60 -28.03
CA ILE A 70 5.69 -0.97 -27.80
C ILE A 70 6.27 -0.40 -29.11
N THR A 71 5.96 -1.02 -30.25
CA THR A 71 6.38 -0.55 -31.58
C THR A 71 5.35 0.33 -32.29
N ASP A 72 4.12 0.42 -31.78
CA ASP A 72 3.07 1.27 -32.35
C ASP A 72 3.48 2.76 -32.21
N PRO A 73 3.62 3.51 -33.31
CA PRO A 73 4.07 4.91 -33.26
C PRO A 73 3.13 5.84 -32.47
N THR A 74 1.87 5.46 -32.25
CA THR A 74 0.89 6.26 -31.50
C THR A 74 1.01 6.11 -29.97
N VAL A 75 1.74 5.08 -29.51
CA VAL A 75 1.91 4.75 -28.09
C VAL A 75 3.25 5.30 -27.60
N THR A 76 3.25 6.21 -26.64
CA THR A 76 4.50 6.71 -26.02
C THR A 76 4.82 5.94 -24.74
N TYR A 77 3.77 5.53 -24.03
CA TYR A 77 3.87 4.95 -22.69
C TYR A 77 3.13 3.60 -22.64
N VAL A 78 3.76 2.59 -22.04
CA VAL A 78 3.18 1.25 -21.86
C VAL A 78 3.29 0.85 -20.40
N SER A 79 2.19 0.43 -19.79
CA SER A 79 2.19 -0.09 -18.41
C SER A 79 1.63 -1.51 -18.37
N VAL A 80 2.37 -2.44 -17.79
CA VAL A 80 2.01 -3.85 -17.73
C VAL A 80 1.90 -4.30 -16.28
N MET A 81 0.67 -4.26 -15.75
CA MET A 81 0.34 -4.81 -14.43
C MET A 81 0.13 -6.31 -14.59
N LYS A 82 1.06 -7.12 -14.11
CA LYS A 82 1.11 -8.55 -14.45
C LYS A 82 1.32 -9.45 -13.25
N SER A 83 0.94 -10.71 -13.37
CA SER A 83 1.39 -11.76 -12.44
C SER A 83 2.77 -12.30 -12.79
N ALA A 84 3.34 -13.14 -11.94
CA ALA A 84 4.43 -14.02 -12.33
C ALA A 84 3.95 -15.04 -13.39
N ARG A 85 4.89 -15.71 -14.07
CA ARG A 85 4.64 -16.79 -15.04
C ARG A 85 3.84 -16.37 -16.29
N VAL A 86 3.92 -15.12 -16.74
CA VAL A 86 3.29 -14.69 -18.02
C VAL A 86 4.31 -14.45 -19.15
N GLY A 87 5.61 -14.60 -18.87
CA GLY A 87 6.68 -14.42 -19.86
C GLY A 87 7.09 -12.96 -20.09
N TYR A 88 6.80 -12.06 -19.15
CA TYR A 88 7.07 -10.62 -19.29
C TYR A 88 8.56 -10.29 -19.47
N THR A 89 9.46 -10.96 -18.73
CA THR A 89 10.91 -10.77 -18.88
C THR A 89 11.37 -11.01 -20.31
N LYS A 90 10.83 -12.06 -20.99
CA LYS A 90 11.16 -12.34 -22.39
C LYS A 90 10.62 -11.29 -23.36
N ILE A 91 9.48 -10.66 -23.04
CA ILE A 91 9.01 -9.51 -23.78
C ILE A 91 10.05 -8.39 -23.70
N LEU A 92 10.54 -8.04 -22.50
CA LEU A 92 11.57 -7.01 -22.33
C LEU A 92 12.88 -7.35 -23.05
N ASP A 93 13.36 -8.59 -22.96
CA ASP A 93 14.52 -9.08 -23.70
C ASP A 93 14.36 -8.78 -25.20
N HIS A 94 13.19 -9.10 -25.76
CA HIS A 94 12.92 -8.91 -27.17
C HIS A 94 12.73 -7.44 -27.55
N VAL A 95 12.20 -6.59 -26.65
CA VAL A 95 12.23 -5.13 -26.85
C VAL A 95 13.66 -4.64 -27.01
N VAL A 96 14.56 -5.08 -26.12
CA VAL A 96 15.99 -4.75 -26.22
C VAL A 96 16.54 -5.26 -27.55
N GLY A 97 16.34 -6.53 -27.89
CA GLY A 97 16.83 -7.11 -29.15
C GLY A 97 16.34 -6.36 -30.39
N TYR A 98 15.06 -6.00 -30.44
CA TYR A 98 14.47 -5.25 -31.54
C TYR A 98 15.12 -3.87 -31.72
N TYR A 99 15.26 -3.10 -30.65
CA TYR A 99 15.87 -1.77 -30.71
C TYR A 99 17.41 -1.79 -30.75
N LEU A 100 18.03 -2.96 -30.63
CA LEU A 100 19.45 -3.15 -30.93
C LEU A 100 19.68 -3.46 -32.40
N ALA A 101 18.91 -4.37 -33.01
CA ALA A 101 19.16 -4.85 -34.37
C ALA A 101 18.29 -4.20 -35.45
N HIS A 102 17.00 -3.97 -35.17
CA HIS A 102 16.02 -3.61 -36.19
C HIS A 102 15.78 -2.10 -36.28
N ASP A 103 15.70 -1.43 -35.14
CA ASP A 103 15.61 0.04 -35.03
C ASP A 103 16.66 0.55 -34.02
N PRO A 104 17.96 0.55 -34.41
CA PRO A 104 19.10 0.82 -33.52
C PRO A 104 18.91 2.09 -32.70
N SER A 105 18.98 1.98 -31.38
CA SER A 105 18.67 3.08 -30.47
C SER A 105 19.40 3.03 -29.13
N PRO A 106 19.50 4.16 -28.42
CA PRO A 106 19.96 4.18 -27.04
C PRO A 106 18.86 3.69 -26.09
N ILE A 107 19.14 2.61 -25.36
CA ILE A 107 18.19 1.89 -24.50
C ILE A 107 18.65 2.00 -23.03
N LEU A 108 17.71 2.29 -22.14
CA LEU A 108 17.89 2.26 -20.69
C LEU A 108 17.00 1.18 -20.08
N VAL A 109 17.60 0.22 -19.37
CA VAL A 109 16.89 -0.75 -18.54
C VAL A 109 17.11 -0.42 -17.08
N VAL A 110 16.03 -0.37 -16.31
CA VAL A 110 16.06 -0.08 -14.89
C VAL A 110 15.52 -1.28 -14.12
N GLN A 111 16.33 -1.80 -13.21
CA GLN A 111 16.00 -2.89 -12.29
C GLN A 111 15.92 -2.35 -10.85
N PRO A 112 15.30 -3.06 -9.89
CA PRO A 112 15.16 -2.56 -8.52
C PRO A 112 16.48 -2.19 -7.85
N ARG A 113 17.51 -3.03 -7.99
CA ARG A 113 18.85 -2.81 -7.43
C ARG A 113 19.95 -2.93 -8.49
N VAL A 114 21.14 -2.40 -8.18
CA VAL A 114 22.32 -2.51 -9.06
C VAL A 114 22.70 -3.97 -9.27
N GLU A 115 22.60 -4.79 -8.23
CA GLU A 115 22.89 -6.21 -8.28
C GLU A 115 21.91 -6.95 -9.20
N ASP A 116 20.62 -6.59 -9.17
CA ASP A 116 19.59 -7.14 -10.06
C ASP A 116 19.87 -6.76 -11.53
N ALA A 117 20.35 -5.54 -11.78
CA ALA A 117 20.76 -5.08 -13.11
C ALA A 117 21.98 -5.85 -13.64
N GLU A 118 22.96 -6.11 -12.79
CA GLU A 118 24.13 -6.92 -13.16
C GLU A 118 23.76 -8.37 -13.44
N ASP A 119 22.89 -8.95 -12.61
CA ASP A 119 22.41 -10.32 -12.81
C ASP A 119 21.64 -10.43 -14.12
N TYR A 120 20.65 -9.57 -14.35
CA TYR A 120 19.88 -9.52 -15.59
C TYR A 120 20.77 -9.36 -16.84
N SER A 121 21.84 -8.56 -16.76
CA SER A 121 22.80 -8.47 -17.87
C SER A 121 23.55 -9.78 -18.15
N LYS A 122 23.88 -10.55 -17.10
CA LYS A 122 24.67 -11.79 -17.22
C LYS A 122 23.80 -12.98 -17.60
N THR A 123 22.62 -13.08 -17.00
CA THR A 123 21.74 -14.23 -17.12
C THR A 123 20.82 -14.11 -18.33
N GLU A 124 20.28 -12.93 -18.64
CA GLU A 124 19.31 -12.77 -19.73
C GLU A 124 19.92 -12.13 -20.98
N ILE A 125 20.51 -10.94 -20.86
CA ILE A 125 20.99 -10.18 -22.01
C ILE A 125 22.16 -10.88 -22.71
N ALA A 126 23.18 -11.33 -21.97
CA ALA A 126 24.37 -11.93 -22.59
C ALA A 126 24.05 -13.22 -23.37
N PRO A 127 23.25 -14.18 -22.86
CA PRO A 127 22.82 -15.33 -23.65
C PRO A 127 21.96 -14.96 -24.85
N MET A 128 21.04 -13.99 -24.71
CA MET A 128 20.22 -13.53 -25.84
C MET A 128 21.08 -12.98 -26.99
N LEU A 129 22.07 -12.15 -26.67
CA LEU A 129 23.00 -11.58 -27.65
C LEU A 129 23.83 -12.65 -28.37
N ARG A 130 24.21 -13.72 -27.66
CA ARG A 130 24.99 -14.84 -28.19
C ARG A 130 24.15 -15.75 -29.10
N ASP A 131 22.93 -16.09 -28.66
CA ASP A 131 22.14 -17.16 -29.28
C ASP A 131 21.20 -16.67 -30.39
N THR A 132 20.90 -15.37 -30.43
CA THR A 132 20.10 -14.77 -31.51
C THR A 132 21.01 -14.31 -32.64
N PRO A 133 20.97 -14.92 -33.84
CA PRO A 133 21.99 -14.68 -34.89
C PRO A 133 22.17 -13.21 -35.27
N VAL A 134 21.06 -12.48 -35.46
CA VAL A 134 21.09 -11.05 -35.82
C VAL A 134 21.68 -10.15 -34.73
N LEU A 135 21.64 -10.60 -33.46
CA LEU A 135 22.26 -9.89 -32.34
C LEU A 135 23.74 -10.26 -32.18
N ALA A 136 24.09 -11.52 -32.43
CA ALA A 136 25.47 -11.99 -32.38
C ALA A 136 26.34 -11.25 -33.40
N GLU A 137 25.82 -10.99 -34.60
CA GLU A 137 26.51 -10.25 -35.66
C GLU A 137 26.90 -8.81 -35.25
N ILE A 138 26.06 -8.13 -34.45
CA ILE A 138 26.29 -6.73 -34.04
C ILE A 138 27.01 -6.59 -32.69
N SER A 139 27.11 -7.67 -31.91
CA SER A 139 27.66 -7.66 -30.54
C SER A 139 29.18 -7.52 -30.47
N GLY A 140 29.89 -7.72 -31.59
CA GLY A 140 31.35 -7.66 -31.66
C GLY A 140 32.05 -8.82 -30.93
N ASP A 141 33.39 -8.76 -30.85
CA ASP A 141 34.19 -9.78 -30.15
C ASP A 141 34.11 -9.58 -28.61
N PRO A 142 33.55 -10.53 -27.84
CA PRO A 142 33.49 -10.45 -26.38
C PRO A 142 34.86 -10.37 -25.70
N LYS A 143 35.94 -10.77 -26.38
CA LYS A 143 37.32 -10.78 -25.84
C LYS A 143 38.08 -9.49 -26.09
N ALA A 144 37.55 -8.58 -26.91
CA ALA A 144 38.18 -7.30 -27.15
C ALA A 144 38.10 -6.44 -25.87
N LYS A 145 39.25 -6.11 -25.26
CA LYS A 145 39.31 -5.19 -24.12
C LYS A 145 38.94 -3.78 -24.58
N ASN A 146 37.68 -3.39 -24.37
CA ASN A 146 37.18 -2.06 -24.67
C ASN A 146 36.61 -1.43 -23.40
N SER A 147 37.08 -0.24 -23.02
CA SER A 147 36.60 0.49 -21.83
C SER A 147 35.11 0.87 -21.92
N ASN A 148 34.54 0.85 -23.12
CA ASN A 148 33.13 1.12 -23.41
C ASN A 148 32.23 -0.13 -23.32
N GLN A 149 32.78 -1.29 -22.92
CA GLN A 149 32.06 -2.56 -22.78
C GLN A 149 32.14 -3.03 -21.32
N THR A 150 31.16 -2.67 -20.50
CA THR A 150 31.02 -3.15 -19.12
C THR A 150 29.81 -4.08 -18.99
N ILE A 151 29.61 -4.64 -17.81
CA ILE A 151 28.42 -5.45 -17.51
C ILE A 151 27.15 -4.60 -17.70
N LEU A 152 27.15 -3.37 -17.18
CA LEU A 152 26.00 -2.47 -17.18
C LEU A 152 25.92 -1.53 -18.39
N LYS A 153 26.96 -1.46 -19.24
CA LYS A 153 26.96 -0.64 -20.45
C LYS A 153 27.55 -1.41 -21.62
N LYS A 154 26.77 -1.56 -22.68
CA LYS A 154 27.16 -2.28 -23.91
C LYS A 154 26.97 -1.36 -25.11
N THR A 155 28.00 -1.24 -25.94
CA THR A 155 27.97 -0.47 -27.19
C THR A 155 28.11 -1.44 -28.36
N PHE A 156 27.26 -1.32 -29.38
CA PHE A 156 27.19 -2.25 -30.50
C PHE A 156 27.79 -1.65 -31.77
N LEU A 157 28.19 -2.50 -32.73
CA LEU A 157 28.88 -2.08 -33.96
C LEU A 157 28.04 -1.15 -34.85
N ASN A 158 26.71 -1.25 -34.76
CA ASN A 158 25.76 -0.42 -35.49
C ASN A 158 25.43 0.90 -34.78
N GLY A 159 26.11 1.23 -33.68
CA GLY A 159 25.93 2.47 -32.92
C GLY A 159 24.82 2.42 -31.86
N ALA A 160 24.07 1.32 -31.75
CA ALA A 160 23.13 1.13 -30.64
C ALA A 160 23.88 1.02 -29.30
N ASN A 161 23.22 1.40 -28.22
CA ASN A 161 23.76 1.21 -26.87
C ASN A 161 22.69 0.76 -25.89
N LEU A 162 23.12 -0.06 -24.94
CA LEU A 162 22.30 -0.56 -23.85
C LEU A 162 22.96 -0.18 -22.53
N THR A 163 22.22 0.55 -21.71
CA THR A 163 22.62 0.90 -20.34
C THR A 163 21.65 0.27 -19.35
N LEU A 164 22.18 -0.38 -18.32
CA LEU A 164 21.42 -0.98 -17.22
C LEU A 164 21.72 -0.24 -15.91
N VAL A 165 20.68 0.07 -15.14
CA VAL A 165 20.78 0.85 -13.89
C VAL A 165 19.92 0.23 -12.80
N GLY A 166 20.39 0.28 -11.55
CA GLY A 166 19.59 -0.01 -10.37
C GLY A 166 18.83 1.23 -9.88
N ALA A 167 17.53 1.10 -9.61
CA ALA A 167 16.69 2.18 -9.10
C ALA A 167 17.11 2.68 -7.70
N ASN A 168 17.87 1.89 -6.95
CA ASN A 168 18.49 2.28 -5.70
C ASN A 168 19.71 3.22 -5.86
N SER A 169 20.20 3.48 -7.08
CA SER A 169 21.38 4.31 -7.33
C SER A 169 21.05 5.62 -8.06
N PRO A 170 20.86 6.75 -7.35
CA PRO A 170 20.58 8.06 -7.98
C PRO A 170 21.64 8.50 -9.01
N GLY A 171 22.92 8.26 -8.73
CA GLY A 171 24.01 8.58 -9.64
C GLY A 171 23.92 7.84 -10.97
N GLY A 172 23.27 6.67 -11.00
CA GLY A 172 23.10 5.85 -12.19
C GLY A 172 22.29 6.51 -13.29
N PHE A 173 21.35 7.41 -12.97
CA PHE A 173 20.52 8.11 -13.95
C PHE A 173 21.18 9.34 -14.58
N ARG A 174 22.32 9.80 -14.03
CA ARG A 174 22.97 11.03 -14.48
C ARG A 174 23.72 10.79 -15.80
N ARG A 175 23.69 11.81 -16.68
CA ARG A 175 24.42 11.82 -17.97
C ARG A 175 24.03 10.67 -18.92
N ILE A 176 22.77 10.22 -18.86
CA ILE A 176 22.19 9.27 -19.80
C ILE A 176 21.16 10.01 -20.66
N THR A 177 21.23 9.78 -21.98
CA THR A 177 20.23 10.21 -22.95
C THR A 177 19.79 8.97 -23.72
N CYS A 178 18.50 8.63 -23.65
CA CYS A 178 17.98 7.36 -24.18
C CYS A 178 16.60 7.55 -24.81
N ARG A 179 16.30 6.78 -25.84
CA ARG A 179 15.01 6.83 -26.56
C ARG A 179 14.03 5.81 -25.98
N ILE A 180 14.52 4.63 -25.65
CA ILE A 180 13.74 3.50 -25.15
C ILE A 180 14.10 3.30 -23.68
N ILE A 181 13.09 3.34 -22.81
CA ILE A 181 13.26 3.19 -21.36
C ILE A 181 12.37 2.06 -20.88
N LEU A 182 12.98 1.06 -20.24
CA LEU A 182 12.32 -0.11 -19.69
C LEU A 182 12.50 -0.11 -18.17
N PHE A 183 11.42 0.15 -17.45
CA PHE A 183 11.37 0.04 -16.00
C PHE A 183 10.75 -1.30 -15.63
N ASP A 184 11.60 -2.22 -15.18
CA ASP A 184 11.18 -3.54 -14.73
C ASP A 184 11.05 -3.57 -13.20
N GLU A 185 10.12 -4.39 -12.72
CA GLU A 185 9.75 -4.55 -11.30
C GLU A 185 9.62 -3.24 -10.50
N VAL A 186 8.88 -2.26 -11.06
CA VAL A 186 8.71 -0.92 -10.47
C VAL A 186 8.14 -0.89 -9.05
N ASP A 187 7.37 -1.89 -8.65
CA ASP A 187 6.85 -1.98 -7.28
C ASP A 187 7.90 -2.45 -6.26
N GLY A 188 9.02 -3.02 -6.73
CA GLY A 188 10.18 -3.35 -5.91
C GLY A 188 11.13 -2.16 -5.67
N TYR A 189 10.85 -1.00 -6.26
CA TYR A 189 11.73 0.17 -6.16
C TYR A 189 11.66 0.79 -4.76
N PRO A 190 12.74 1.41 -4.28
CA PRO A 190 12.74 2.08 -2.97
C PRO A 190 11.64 3.14 -2.87
N SER A 191 10.78 3.00 -1.85
CA SER A 191 9.65 3.90 -1.61
C SER A 191 10.06 5.35 -1.31
N GLY A 192 11.24 5.55 -0.74
CA GLY A 192 11.83 6.88 -0.48
C GLY A 192 12.44 7.58 -1.69
N GLY A 193 12.34 7.02 -2.90
CA GLY A 193 12.99 7.57 -4.10
C GLY A 193 14.46 7.15 -4.24
N ALA A 194 15.16 7.68 -5.25
CA ALA A 194 16.59 7.44 -5.43
C ALA A 194 17.39 8.34 -4.48
N GLY A 195 17.47 7.95 -3.20
CA GLY A 195 18.11 8.76 -2.17
C GLY A 195 17.35 10.07 -1.92
N VAL A 196 17.99 11.22 -2.13
CA VAL A 196 17.40 12.57 -1.98
C VAL A 196 16.90 13.18 -3.30
N GLU A 197 17.07 12.49 -4.45
CA GLU A 197 16.82 13.06 -5.79
C GLU A 197 15.38 12.88 -6.32
N GLY A 198 14.49 12.25 -5.55
CA GLY A 198 13.07 12.07 -5.89
C GLY A 198 12.74 10.74 -6.58
N ASP A 199 11.61 10.71 -7.29
CA ASP A 199 11.06 9.50 -7.91
C ASP A 199 11.88 8.98 -9.09
N GLN A 200 12.20 7.69 -9.08
CA GLN A 200 13.07 7.05 -10.07
C GLN A 200 12.46 6.98 -11.47
N ILE A 201 11.15 6.77 -11.56
CA ILE A 201 10.45 6.67 -12.85
C ILE A 201 10.49 8.05 -13.52
N ALA A 202 10.24 9.12 -12.77
CA ALA A 202 10.38 10.49 -13.25
C ALA A 202 11.82 10.80 -13.67
N LEU A 203 12.82 10.46 -12.85
CA LEU A 203 14.24 10.70 -13.16
C LEU A 203 14.72 9.99 -14.43
N GLY A 204 14.29 8.74 -14.64
CA GLY A 204 14.58 7.99 -15.87
C GLY A 204 13.82 8.55 -17.06
N THR A 205 12.52 8.85 -16.91
CA THR A 205 11.68 9.41 -17.98
C THR A 205 12.27 10.70 -18.56
N LYS A 206 12.81 11.59 -17.70
CA LYS A 206 13.49 12.82 -18.13
C LYS A 206 14.68 12.59 -19.07
N ARG A 207 15.27 11.39 -19.09
CA ARG A 207 16.40 11.03 -19.98
C ARG A 207 16.01 10.84 -21.44
N SER A 208 14.71 10.86 -21.74
CA SER A 208 14.16 10.71 -23.09
C SER A 208 13.56 11.97 -23.67
N GLU A 209 13.59 13.10 -22.96
CA GLU A 209 12.88 14.34 -23.37
C GLU A 209 13.31 14.88 -24.73
N THR A 210 14.54 14.62 -25.17
CA THR A 210 15.06 15.06 -26.47
C THR A 210 14.52 14.22 -27.64
N PHE A 211 13.90 13.06 -27.39
CA PHE A 211 13.38 12.17 -28.42
C PHE A 211 11.85 12.28 -28.53
N TRP A 212 11.37 12.77 -29.68
CA TRP A 212 9.93 12.86 -29.95
C TRP A 212 9.26 11.49 -30.10
N ASN A 213 10.00 10.48 -30.57
CA ASN A 213 9.56 9.10 -30.78
C ASN A 213 10.05 8.13 -29.67
N ARG A 214 10.13 8.64 -28.44
CA ARG A 214 10.52 7.86 -27.26
C ARG A 214 9.50 6.77 -26.92
N LYS A 215 9.96 5.71 -26.24
CA LYS A 215 9.11 4.67 -25.64
C LYS A 215 9.46 4.49 -24.19
N ILE A 216 8.44 4.48 -23.33
CA ILE A 216 8.58 4.27 -21.89
C ILE A 216 7.70 3.07 -21.51
N VAL A 217 8.32 2.01 -21.00
CA VAL A 217 7.64 0.76 -20.66
C VAL A 217 7.84 0.48 -19.18
N LEU A 218 6.74 0.29 -18.45
CA LEU A 218 6.74 -0.08 -17.03
C LEU A 218 6.07 -1.44 -16.90
N GLY A 219 6.63 -2.31 -16.06
CA GLY A 219 5.92 -3.52 -15.65
C GLY A 219 6.34 -4.01 -14.28
N SER A 220 5.41 -4.62 -13.57
CA SER A 220 5.69 -5.26 -12.27
C SER A 220 4.50 -6.12 -11.85
N THR A 221 4.75 -6.98 -10.86
CA THR A 221 3.68 -7.51 -10.02
C THR A 221 3.23 -6.43 -9.02
N PRO A 222 1.93 -6.05 -9.00
CA PRO A 222 1.47 -5.04 -8.05
C PRO A 222 1.60 -5.55 -6.61
N THR A 223 1.80 -4.61 -5.68
CA THR A 223 1.95 -4.90 -4.26
C THR A 223 0.65 -4.61 -3.50
N VAL A 224 0.58 -3.50 -2.76
CA VAL A 224 -0.57 -3.14 -1.94
C VAL A 224 -1.36 -2.03 -2.61
N LYS A 225 -2.69 -2.20 -2.66
CA LYS A 225 -3.62 -1.25 -3.28
C LYS A 225 -3.43 0.16 -2.74
N GLY A 226 -3.39 1.15 -3.64
CA GLY A 226 -3.17 2.57 -3.33
C GLY A 226 -1.71 2.96 -3.11
N THR A 227 -0.80 2.00 -2.93
CA THR A 227 0.67 2.26 -2.84
C THR A 227 1.45 1.71 -4.02
N SER A 228 0.87 0.76 -4.76
CA SER A 228 1.49 0.12 -5.91
C SER A 228 1.73 1.12 -7.04
N ARG A 229 2.98 1.19 -7.52
CA ARG A 229 3.37 2.13 -8.59
C ARG A 229 2.83 1.68 -9.93
N ILE A 230 2.86 0.38 -10.21
CA ILE A 230 2.31 -0.19 -11.43
C ILE A 230 0.78 -0.06 -11.46
N GLU A 231 0.09 -0.21 -10.32
CA GLU A 231 -1.35 0.02 -10.21
C GLU A 231 -1.70 1.46 -10.61
N LYS A 232 -1.00 2.45 -10.04
CA LYS A 232 -1.20 3.86 -10.38
C LYS A 232 -0.99 4.10 -11.87
N SER A 233 0.11 3.59 -12.42
CA SER A 233 0.45 3.77 -13.84
C SER A 233 -0.55 3.08 -14.77
N PHE A 234 -1.06 1.90 -14.41
CA PHE A 234 -2.16 1.25 -15.13
C PHE A 234 -3.47 2.06 -15.00
N GLY A 235 -3.73 2.66 -13.83
CA GLY A 235 -4.81 3.61 -13.57
C GLY A 235 -4.92 4.75 -14.57
N ASP A 236 -3.76 5.32 -14.93
CA ASP A 236 -3.60 6.48 -15.82
C ASP A 236 -3.73 6.15 -17.33
N SER A 237 -3.74 4.86 -17.67
CA SER A 237 -3.74 4.35 -19.05
C SER A 237 -5.15 4.09 -19.63
N ASP A 238 -5.21 3.55 -20.86
CA ASP A 238 -6.43 3.05 -21.51
C ASP A 238 -6.97 1.70 -20.96
N GLN A 239 -6.25 1.07 -20.03
CA GLN A 239 -6.66 -0.13 -19.28
C GLN A 239 -7.17 -1.29 -20.14
N ARG A 240 -6.26 -1.97 -20.85
CA ARG A 240 -6.57 -3.13 -21.65
C ARG A 240 -6.60 -4.41 -20.84
N TYR A 241 -7.61 -5.22 -21.08
CA TYR A 241 -7.74 -6.58 -20.58
C TYR A 241 -7.82 -7.56 -21.75
N TYR A 242 -7.35 -8.79 -21.53
CA TYR A 242 -7.34 -9.82 -22.55
C TYR A 242 -8.64 -10.63 -22.51
N TYR A 243 -9.51 -10.41 -23.50
CA TYR A 243 -10.78 -11.09 -23.61
C TYR A 243 -10.61 -12.38 -24.42
N VAL A 244 -11.10 -13.49 -23.89
CA VAL A 244 -11.09 -14.79 -24.58
C VAL A 244 -12.53 -15.23 -24.87
N PRO A 245 -12.81 -15.85 -26.03
CA PRO A 245 -14.14 -16.39 -26.33
C PRO A 245 -14.39 -17.68 -25.55
N CYS A 246 -15.59 -17.84 -25.02
CA CYS A 246 -16.06 -19.14 -24.54
C CYS A 246 -16.14 -20.13 -25.73
N PRO A 247 -15.60 -21.36 -25.63
CA PRO A 247 -15.63 -22.32 -26.73
C PRO A 247 -17.04 -22.87 -26.99
N HIS A 248 -17.98 -22.72 -26.03
CA HIS A 248 -19.33 -23.25 -26.13
C HIS A 248 -20.35 -22.20 -26.57
N CYS A 249 -20.32 -20.98 -26.01
CA CYS A 249 -21.26 -19.91 -26.36
C CYS A 249 -20.70 -18.80 -27.25
N GLY A 250 -19.38 -18.76 -27.50
CA GLY A 250 -18.74 -17.75 -28.34
C GLY A 250 -18.55 -16.37 -27.68
N GLU A 251 -19.24 -16.09 -26.58
CA GLU A 251 -19.16 -14.80 -25.89
C GLU A 251 -17.76 -14.53 -25.30
N TYR A 252 -17.31 -13.29 -25.44
CA TYR A 252 -15.99 -12.85 -24.99
C TYR A 252 -16.00 -12.42 -23.52
N GLN A 253 -15.01 -12.84 -22.76
CA GLN A 253 -14.88 -12.56 -21.33
C GLN A 253 -13.41 -12.48 -20.91
N ILE A 254 -13.14 -11.79 -19.81
CA ILE A 254 -11.87 -11.92 -19.10
C ILE A 254 -11.90 -13.19 -18.24
N LEU A 255 -10.76 -13.86 -18.10
CA LEU A 255 -10.57 -14.91 -17.10
C LEU A 255 -10.41 -14.28 -15.72
N GLU A 256 -11.26 -14.69 -14.79
CA GLU A 256 -11.30 -14.22 -13.40
C GLU A 256 -11.09 -15.39 -12.42
N TRP A 257 -10.62 -15.09 -11.21
CA TRP A 257 -10.59 -16.08 -10.13
C TRP A 257 -12.00 -16.27 -9.55
N GLY A 258 -12.48 -17.50 -9.44
CA GLY A 258 -13.83 -17.79 -8.95
C GLY A 258 -13.91 -17.83 -7.43
N GLY A 259 -14.23 -16.70 -6.79
CA GLY A 259 -14.49 -16.64 -5.35
C GLY A 259 -15.70 -17.48 -4.90
N PRO A 260 -15.93 -17.68 -3.58
CA PRO A 260 -17.08 -18.43 -3.08
C PRO A 260 -18.43 -17.88 -3.58
N ASP A 261 -18.57 -16.56 -3.61
CA ASP A 261 -19.80 -15.86 -3.97
C ASP A 261 -19.92 -15.55 -5.47
N THR A 262 -18.86 -15.78 -6.25
CA THR A 262 -18.85 -15.52 -7.68
C THR A 262 -19.30 -16.78 -8.43
N PRO A 263 -20.40 -16.77 -9.21
CA PRO A 263 -20.87 -17.96 -9.91
C PRO A 263 -19.98 -18.36 -11.11
N TYR A 264 -19.08 -17.48 -11.54
CA TYR A 264 -18.16 -17.67 -12.67
C TYR A 264 -16.69 -17.62 -12.22
N GLY A 265 -15.76 -17.88 -13.14
CA GLY A 265 -14.31 -17.89 -12.88
C GLY A 265 -13.73 -19.29 -12.73
N ILE A 266 -12.46 -19.39 -12.31
CA ILE A 266 -11.84 -20.69 -12.00
C ILE A 266 -12.53 -21.35 -10.79
N LYS A 267 -12.98 -22.59 -10.96
CA LYS A 267 -13.67 -23.42 -9.97
C LYS A 267 -13.08 -24.83 -9.94
N TRP A 268 -13.39 -25.57 -8.88
CA TRP A 268 -12.93 -26.94 -8.66
C TRP A 268 -13.92 -27.66 -7.74
N ASP A 269 -13.96 -28.98 -7.85
CA ASP A 269 -14.83 -29.83 -7.06
C ASP A 269 -14.22 -30.11 -5.67
N LYS A 270 -15.05 -30.62 -4.76
CA LYS A 270 -14.64 -31.02 -3.41
C LYS A 270 -14.87 -32.51 -3.20
N ASP A 271 -14.04 -33.13 -2.38
CA ASP A 271 -14.26 -34.51 -1.92
C ASP A 271 -15.40 -34.58 -0.89
N GLU A 272 -15.75 -35.81 -0.47
CA GLU A 272 -16.78 -36.08 0.55
C GLU A 272 -16.49 -35.41 1.91
N ASN A 273 -15.23 -35.09 2.18
CA ASN A 273 -14.78 -34.41 3.41
C ASN A 273 -14.74 -32.88 3.27
N GLY A 274 -15.13 -32.33 2.11
CA GLY A 274 -15.13 -30.90 1.83
C GLY A 274 -13.76 -30.31 1.42
N ASN A 275 -12.74 -31.14 1.19
CA ASN A 275 -11.44 -30.70 0.69
C ASN A 275 -11.52 -30.44 -0.81
N GLY A 276 -10.94 -29.33 -1.27
CA GLY A 276 -10.89 -29.02 -2.71
C GLY A 276 -9.96 -29.98 -3.46
N LEU A 277 -10.38 -30.43 -4.64
CA LEU A 277 -9.65 -31.34 -5.52
C LEU A 277 -9.00 -30.55 -6.67
N PRO A 278 -7.68 -30.27 -6.63
CA PRO A 278 -7.03 -29.41 -7.64
C PRO A 278 -7.11 -29.94 -9.07
N ASP A 279 -7.07 -31.27 -9.26
CA ASP A 279 -7.09 -31.89 -10.58
C ASP A 279 -8.42 -31.71 -11.32
N THR A 280 -9.48 -31.34 -10.60
CA THR A 280 -10.82 -31.04 -11.16
C THR A 280 -10.96 -29.58 -11.59
N ALA A 281 -9.89 -28.78 -11.62
CA ALA A 281 -10.00 -27.36 -11.93
C ALA A 281 -10.55 -27.09 -13.36
N TYR A 282 -11.63 -26.32 -13.43
CA TYR A 282 -12.27 -25.83 -14.66
C TYR A 282 -12.57 -24.32 -14.56
N TYR A 283 -13.01 -23.71 -15.66
CA TYR A 283 -13.44 -22.32 -15.68
C TYR A 283 -14.92 -22.23 -16.02
N VAL A 284 -15.70 -21.48 -15.25
CA VAL A 284 -17.12 -21.25 -15.52
C VAL A 284 -17.31 -19.90 -16.23
N CYS A 285 -17.97 -19.92 -17.39
CA CYS A 285 -18.24 -18.72 -18.18
C CYS A 285 -19.20 -17.76 -17.47
N ARG A 286 -18.88 -16.46 -17.50
CA ARG A 286 -19.68 -15.39 -16.86
C ARG A 286 -21.02 -15.10 -17.53
N HIS A 287 -21.19 -15.48 -18.80
CA HIS A 287 -22.38 -15.17 -19.58
C HIS A 287 -23.42 -16.28 -19.46
N ASN A 288 -23.02 -17.52 -19.79
CA ASN A 288 -23.96 -18.65 -19.89
C ASN A 288 -23.64 -19.80 -18.93
N GLY A 289 -22.68 -19.64 -18.01
CA GLY A 289 -22.32 -20.70 -17.04
C GLY A 289 -21.66 -21.94 -17.66
N CYS A 290 -21.21 -21.88 -18.92
CA CYS A 290 -20.55 -23.01 -19.57
C CYS A 290 -19.26 -23.40 -18.83
N MET A 291 -19.05 -24.70 -18.63
CA MET A 291 -17.82 -25.25 -18.05
C MET A 291 -16.76 -25.42 -19.14
N ILE A 292 -15.65 -24.70 -19.00
CA ILE A 292 -14.50 -24.75 -19.90
C ILE A 292 -13.40 -25.56 -19.21
N HIS A 293 -12.94 -26.63 -19.85
CA HIS A 293 -11.88 -27.45 -19.30
C HIS A 293 -10.49 -26.93 -19.68
N HIS A 294 -9.48 -27.33 -18.91
CA HIS A 294 -8.12 -26.84 -19.08
C HIS A 294 -7.51 -27.11 -20.47
N ASN A 295 -7.88 -28.25 -21.08
CA ASN A 295 -7.45 -28.64 -22.42
C ASN A 295 -7.95 -27.68 -23.53
N GLU A 296 -9.02 -26.93 -23.27
CA GLU A 296 -9.56 -25.93 -24.20
C GLU A 296 -8.86 -24.57 -24.07
N LYS A 297 -8.10 -24.36 -22.96
CA LYS A 297 -7.39 -23.10 -22.67
C LYS A 297 -6.49 -22.62 -23.81
N PRO A 298 -5.64 -23.47 -24.46
CA PRO A 298 -4.83 -23.01 -25.58
C PRO A 298 -5.65 -22.44 -26.74
N GLY A 299 -6.82 -23.02 -27.01
CA GLY A 299 -7.72 -22.59 -28.09
C GLY A 299 -8.37 -21.23 -27.80
N ILE A 300 -8.86 -21.02 -26.57
CA ILE A 300 -9.48 -19.74 -26.20
C ILE A 300 -8.44 -18.63 -26.09
N VAL A 301 -7.23 -18.92 -25.58
CA VAL A 301 -6.14 -17.93 -25.48
C VAL A 301 -5.69 -17.51 -26.87
N LYS A 302 -5.56 -18.45 -27.83
CA LYS A 302 -5.16 -18.12 -29.20
C LYS A 302 -6.16 -17.21 -29.93
N ARG A 303 -7.45 -17.32 -29.61
CA ARG A 303 -8.54 -16.50 -30.20
C ARG A 303 -8.86 -15.24 -29.39
N GLY A 304 -8.11 -14.99 -28.32
CA GLY A 304 -8.33 -13.83 -27.45
C GLY A 304 -7.82 -12.53 -28.06
N GLU A 305 -8.32 -11.41 -27.54
CA GLU A 305 -7.99 -10.07 -28.00
C GLU A 305 -7.92 -9.07 -26.84
N TRP A 306 -7.06 -8.06 -27.01
CA TRP A 306 -6.94 -6.96 -26.06
C TRP A 306 -8.03 -5.92 -26.31
N ARG A 307 -8.81 -5.59 -25.28
CA ARG A 307 -9.82 -4.51 -25.34
C ARG A 307 -9.56 -3.48 -24.26
N ALA A 308 -9.48 -2.21 -24.65
CA ALA A 308 -9.35 -1.06 -23.76
C ALA A 308 -10.69 -0.76 -23.06
N THR A 309 -10.65 -0.43 -21.77
CA THR A 309 -11.83 0.00 -21.01
C THR A 309 -11.91 1.51 -20.82
N LYS A 310 -10.83 2.24 -21.13
CA LYS A 310 -10.75 3.71 -21.08
C LYS A 310 -10.30 4.30 -22.43
N PRO A 311 -10.57 5.60 -22.69
CA PRO A 311 -10.11 6.26 -23.91
C PRO A 311 -8.58 6.30 -24.02
N PHE A 312 -8.06 6.02 -25.21
CA PHE A 312 -6.62 6.05 -25.48
C PHE A 312 -6.09 7.48 -25.62
N LYS A 313 -4.99 7.78 -24.91
CA LYS A 313 -4.31 9.09 -24.90
C LYS A 313 -2.79 8.97 -25.10
N GLY A 314 -2.34 7.97 -25.86
CA GLY A 314 -0.91 7.69 -26.06
C GLY A 314 -0.27 6.84 -24.95
N HIS A 315 -1.07 6.33 -24.01
CA HIS A 315 -0.66 5.45 -22.92
C HIS A 315 -1.48 4.15 -22.94
N ALA A 316 -0.84 3.05 -23.35
CA ALA A 316 -1.44 1.73 -23.38
C ALA A 316 -1.19 0.98 -22.06
N GLY A 317 -2.24 0.55 -21.37
CA GLY A 317 -2.12 -0.27 -20.16
C GLY A 317 -2.55 -1.69 -20.41
N PHE A 318 -1.90 -2.67 -19.78
CA PHE A 318 -2.21 -4.08 -19.93
C PHE A 318 -2.29 -4.75 -18.57
N HIS A 319 -3.34 -5.55 -18.36
CA HIS A 319 -3.44 -6.47 -17.23
C HIS A 319 -3.49 -7.92 -17.71
N ILE A 320 -2.58 -8.77 -17.19
CA ILE A 320 -2.54 -10.21 -17.50
C ILE A 320 -2.08 -11.01 -16.28
N TRP A 321 -2.64 -12.21 -16.11
CA TRP A 321 -2.32 -13.06 -14.97
C TRP A 321 -2.13 -14.53 -15.32
N ALA A 322 -1.71 -15.33 -14.34
CA ALA A 322 -1.27 -16.70 -14.56
C ALA A 322 -2.37 -17.62 -15.12
N GLY A 323 -3.65 -17.26 -14.93
CA GLY A 323 -4.80 -17.98 -15.49
C GLY A 323 -4.77 -18.09 -17.02
N TYR A 324 -4.15 -17.13 -17.72
CA TYR A 324 -3.98 -17.14 -19.18
C TYR A 324 -2.73 -17.87 -19.66
N SER A 325 -1.72 -17.99 -18.82
CA SER A 325 -0.40 -18.49 -19.19
C SER A 325 -0.45 -19.94 -19.66
N LEU A 326 0.18 -20.27 -20.79
CA LEU A 326 0.24 -21.65 -21.30
C LEU A 326 1.46 -22.42 -20.78
N PHE A 327 2.20 -21.89 -19.79
CA PHE A 327 3.28 -22.64 -19.17
C PHE A 327 2.75 -23.83 -18.35
N PRO A 328 3.46 -24.97 -18.30
CA PRO A 328 3.01 -26.17 -17.59
C PRO A 328 2.68 -25.92 -16.11
N ASN A 329 3.53 -25.17 -15.40
CA ASN A 329 3.36 -24.85 -13.98
C ASN A 329 2.36 -23.70 -13.73
N ALA A 330 1.70 -23.18 -14.78
CA ALA A 330 0.58 -22.25 -14.68
C ALA A 330 -0.75 -22.93 -15.08
N ALA A 331 -0.78 -24.27 -15.12
CA ALA A 331 -2.03 -25.00 -15.31
C ALA A 331 -3.01 -24.69 -14.16
N TRP A 332 -4.31 -24.62 -14.45
CA TRP A 332 -5.32 -24.22 -13.46
C TRP A 332 -5.29 -25.11 -12.22
N LYS A 333 -5.03 -26.41 -12.38
CA LYS A 333 -4.85 -27.34 -11.26
C LYS A 333 -3.75 -26.91 -10.28
N TYR A 334 -2.63 -26.38 -10.77
CA TYR A 334 -1.53 -25.93 -9.91
C TYR A 334 -1.88 -24.60 -9.23
N LEU A 335 -2.62 -23.72 -9.91
CA LEU A 335 -3.12 -22.48 -9.30
C LEU A 335 -4.11 -22.77 -8.18
N VAL A 336 -5.01 -23.74 -8.39
CA VAL A 336 -5.96 -24.20 -7.35
C VAL A 336 -5.22 -24.87 -6.19
N ALA A 337 -4.24 -25.74 -6.46
CA ALA A 337 -3.43 -26.36 -5.41
C ALA A 337 -2.68 -25.30 -4.58
N GLU A 338 -2.12 -24.28 -5.23
CA GLU A 338 -1.47 -23.15 -4.58
C GLU A 338 -2.46 -22.37 -3.69
N TRP A 339 -3.65 -22.06 -4.22
CA TRP A 339 -4.71 -21.39 -3.47
C TRP A 339 -5.16 -22.16 -2.24
N LEU A 340 -5.42 -23.47 -2.36
CA LEU A 340 -5.88 -24.29 -1.24
C LEU A 340 -4.88 -24.34 -0.08
N ARG A 341 -3.58 -24.24 -0.37
CA ARG A 341 -2.51 -24.18 0.62
C ARG A 341 -2.46 -22.82 1.33
N VAL A 342 -2.69 -21.73 0.61
CA VAL A 342 -2.45 -20.35 1.11
C VAL A 342 -3.72 -19.62 1.56
N LYS A 343 -4.91 -20.10 1.18
CA LYS A 343 -6.19 -19.40 1.41
C LYS A 343 -6.44 -19.03 2.87
N ASN A 344 -5.93 -19.79 3.83
CA ASN A 344 -6.15 -19.57 5.27
C ASN A 344 -5.08 -18.69 5.93
N ASP A 345 -3.97 -18.39 5.25
CA ASP A 345 -2.89 -17.55 5.77
C ASP A 345 -2.94 -16.17 5.07
N PRO A 346 -3.25 -15.07 5.77
CA PRO A 346 -3.34 -13.74 5.16
C PRO A 346 -2.09 -13.30 4.40
N LEU A 347 -0.89 -13.62 4.91
CA LEU A 347 0.36 -13.23 4.28
C LEU A 347 0.59 -14.04 2.99
N MET A 348 0.33 -15.34 3.04
CA MET A 348 0.48 -16.17 1.85
C MET A 348 -0.63 -15.89 0.82
N ARG A 349 -1.83 -15.51 1.27
CA ARG A 349 -2.93 -15.07 0.41
C ARG A 349 -2.57 -13.79 -0.35
N GLN A 350 -1.91 -12.83 0.32
CA GLN A 350 -1.36 -11.65 -0.34
C GLN A 350 -0.40 -12.04 -1.47
N THR A 351 0.54 -12.95 -1.19
CA THR A 351 1.47 -13.47 -2.20
C THR A 351 0.74 -14.06 -3.40
N PHE A 352 -0.34 -14.81 -3.18
CA PHE A 352 -1.14 -15.38 -4.26
C PHE A 352 -1.82 -14.28 -5.11
N ILE A 353 -2.46 -13.31 -4.48
CA ILE A 353 -3.16 -12.22 -5.18
C ILE A 353 -2.16 -11.41 -6.03
N ASN A 354 -1.01 -11.05 -5.46
CA ASN A 354 -0.01 -10.26 -6.16
C ASN A 354 0.72 -11.05 -7.26
N LEU A 355 1.21 -12.25 -6.96
CA LEU A 355 2.08 -13.01 -7.86
C LEU A 355 1.33 -13.95 -8.81
N VAL A 356 0.10 -14.36 -8.49
CA VAL A 356 -0.70 -15.26 -9.34
C VAL A 356 -1.77 -14.50 -10.08
N LEU A 357 -2.58 -13.70 -9.37
CA LEU A 357 -3.65 -12.90 -10.00
C LEU A 357 -3.13 -11.62 -10.63
N GLY A 358 -1.94 -11.14 -10.26
CA GLY A 358 -1.41 -9.89 -10.80
C GLY A 358 -2.23 -8.67 -10.37
N GLU A 359 -2.96 -8.79 -9.26
CA GLU A 359 -3.84 -7.77 -8.73
C GLU A 359 -3.25 -7.12 -7.47
N PRO A 360 -3.47 -5.82 -7.25
CA PRO A 360 -3.05 -5.16 -6.03
C PRO A 360 -3.80 -5.79 -4.84
N TYR A 361 -3.04 -6.19 -3.83
CA TYR A 361 -3.61 -6.75 -2.62
C TYR A 361 -4.27 -5.62 -1.84
N GLU A 362 -5.58 -5.69 -1.79
CA GLU A 362 -6.40 -5.02 -0.80
C GLU A 362 -6.68 -6.07 0.25
N ASP A 363 -6.39 -5.76 1.53
CA ASP A 363 -6.86 -6.62 2.60
C ASP A 363 -8.39 -6.61 2.54
N ARG A 364 -8.95 -7.59 1.83
CA ARG A 364 -10.38 -7.88 1.66
C ARG A 364 -10.74 -9.08 2.52
N GLY A 365 -10.12 -9.23 3.68
CA GLY A 365 -10.71 -10.10 4.68
C GLY A 365 -12.14 -9.65 4.96
N GLU A 366 -13.01 -10.56 5.39
CA GLU A 366 -14.25 -10.19 6.10
C GLU A 366 -13.95 -9.24 7.29
N LYS A 367 -12.68 -9.20 7.72
CA LYS A 367 -12.08 -8.29 8.68
C LYS A 367 -11.40 -7.05 8.07
N ALA A 368 -11.67 -6.64 6.84
CA ALA A 368 -11.14 -5.40 6.30
C ALA A 368 -11.89 -4.19 6.88
N LEU A 369 -11.23 -3.44 7.77
CA LEU A 369 -11.77 -2.17 8.27
C LEU A 369 -11.66 -1.10 7.19
N SER A 370 -12.76 -0.82 6.52
CA SER A 370 -12.91 0.36 5.66
C SER A 370 -13.59 1.48 6.44
N GLU A 371 -13.23 2.74 6.16
CA GLU A 371 -13.88 3.91 6.78
C GLU A 371 -15.40 3.88 6.60
N ARG A 372 -15.89 3.46 5.42
CA ARG A 372 -17.33 3.33 5.12
C ARG A 372 -18.05 2.31 6.00
N LYS A 373 -17.50 1.10 6.15
CA LYS A 373 -18.06 0.08 7.07
C LYS A 373 -18.12 0.55 8.53
N LEU A 374 -17.18 1.39 8.97
CA LEU A 374 -17.22 1.97 10.31
C LEU A 374 -18.28 3.07 10.42
N LEU A 375 -18.45 3.88 9.37
CA LEU A 375 -19.49 4.89 9.29
C LEU A 375 -20.90 4.27 9.32
N GLU A 376 -21.09 3.13 8.65
CA GLU A 376 -22.35 2.35 8.68
C GLU A 376 -22.66 1.76 10.06
N ARG A 377 -21.66 1.65 10.94
CA ARG A 377 -21.82 1.19 12.34
C ARG A 377 -22.15 2.33 13.30
N CYS A 378 -22.15 3.58 12.86
CA CYS A 378 -22.49 4.69 13.73
C CYS A 378 -23.96 4.61 14.15
N GLU A 379 -24.22 4.89 15.43
CA GLU A 379 -25.55 4.80 16.02
C GLU A 379 -25.95 6.14 16.65
N VAL A 380 -27.26 6.37 16.78
CA VAL A 380 -27.80 7.55 17.45
C VAL A 380 -27.93 7.22 18.94
N PHE A 381 -27.16 7.90 19.78
CA PHE A 381 -27.26 7.74 21.23
C PHE A 381 -28.48 8.51 21.78
N ALA A 382 -29.21 7.90 22.72
CA ALA A 382 -30.39 8.52 23.33
C ALA A 382 -30.05 9.68 24.30
N ALA A 383 -28.82 9.74 24.78
CA ALA A 383 -28.30 10.79 25.66
C ALA A 383 -26.78 10.89 25.49
N GLU A 384 -26.15 11.89 26.13
CA GLU A 384 -24.69 12.08 26.06
C GLU A 384 -23.93 10.83 26.54
N VAL A 385 -24.40 10.20 27.61
CA VAL A 385 -23.86 8.94 28.12
C VAL A 385 -24.88 7.82 27.92
N PRO A 386 -24.56 6.78 27.14
CA PRO A 386 -25.41 5.60 27.01
C PRO A 386 -25.52 4.77 28.32
N ASP A 387 -26.62 4.04 28.48
CA ASP A 387 -26.93 3.29 29.72
C ASP A 387 -25.92 2.17 30.04
N GLY A 388 -25.24 1.62 29.02
CA GLY A 388 -24.23 0.57 29.17
C GLY A 388 -22.91 1.01 29.83
N VAL A 389 -22.67 2.32 29.94
CA VAL A 389 -21.43 2.87 30.50
C VAL A 389 -21.34 2.62 32.02
N ALA A 390 -20.15 2.68 32.60
CA ALA A 390 -19.96 2.68 34.06
C ALA A 390 -18.83 3.62 34.48
N VAL A 391 -17.86 3.85 33.60
CA VAL A 391 -16.70 4.70 33.83
C VAL A 391 -16.44 5.55 32.61
N LEU A 392 -16.10 6.83 32.81
CA LEU A 392 -15.58 7.70 31.77
C LEU A 392 -14.07 7.90 31.93
N THR A 393 -13.34 7.81 30.84
CA THR A 393 -11.92 8.15 30.74
C THR A 393 -11.68 9.13 29.60
N ALA A 394 -10.61 9.91 29.66
CA ALA A 394 -10.21 10.80 28.57
C ALA A 394 -8.81 10.49 28.03
N GLY A 395 -8.66 10.57 26.71
CA GLY A 395 -7.36 10.63 26.04
C GLY A 395 -7.14 12.03 25.49
N ILE A 396 -5.98 12.61 25.78
CA ILE A 396 -5.64 13.98 25.38
C ILE A 396 -4.34 13.92 24.57
N ASP A 397 -4.41 14.35 23.32
CA ASP A 397 -3.25 14.54 22.46
C ASP A 397 -2.87 16.02 22.41
N THR A 398 -1.58 16.30 22.61
CA THR A 398 -1.05 17.66 22.71
C THR A 398 -0.32 18.00 21.42
N GLN A 399 -0.92 18.86 20.60
CA GLN A 399 -0.30 19.41 19.39
C GLN A 399 0.31 20.78 19.70
N ASP A 400 0.94 21.43 18.71
CA ASP A 400 1.61 22.73 18.93
C ASP A 400 0.60 23.88 19.15
N ASP A 401 -0.61 23.78 18.58
CA ASP A 401 -1.61 24.87 18.56
C ASP A 401 -2.99 24.50 19.15
N ARG A 402 -3.14 23.26 19.64
CA ARG A 402 -4.41 22.73 20.13
C ARG A 402 -4.28 21.49 21.01
N PHE A 403 -5.34 21.19 21.75
CA PHE A 403 -5.57 19.89 22.37
C PHE A 403 -6.67 19.14 21.63
N GLU A 404 -6.41 17.89 21.27
CA GLU A 404 -7.46 16.97 20.80
C GLU A 404 -7.84 16.02 21.94
N ILE A 405 -9.14 15.89 22.19
CA ILE A 405 -9.63 15.19 23.38
C ILE A 405 -10.71 14.20 22.96
N GLU A 406 -10.52 12.93 23.29
CA GLU A 406 -11.57 11.93 23.21
C GLU A 406 -12.01 11.48 24.60
N ILE A 407 -13.32 11.52 24.85
CA ILE A 407 -13.94 10.91 26.02
C ILE A 407 -14.52 9.55 25.65
N VAL A 408 -14.09 8.53 26.38
CA VAL A 408 -14.51 7.14 26.17
C VAL A 408 -15.25 6.64 27.39
N GLY A 409 -16.48 6.17 27.18
CA GLY A 409 -17.25 5.45 28.19
C GLY A 409 -16.97 3.96 28.13
N TRP A 410 -16.84 3.32 29.29
CA TRP A 410 -16.55 1.89 29.42
C TRP A 410 -17.63 1.18 30.23
N GLY A 411 -18.11 0.07 29.68
CA GLY A 411 -19.14 -0.79 30.26
C GLY A 411 -18.64 -2.18 30.63
N ARG A 412 -19.55 -3.15 30.69
CA ARG A 412 -19.23 -4.54 31.02
C ARG A 412 -18.28 -5.13 29.96
N ASN A 413 -17.32 -5.95 30.38
CA ASN A 413 -16.38 -6.63 29.48
C ASN A 413 -15.61 -5.69 28.53
N GLU A 414 -15.35 -4.46 28.97
CA GLU A 414 -14.63 -3.42 28.21
C GLU A 414 -15.31 -3.02 26.89
N GLU A 415 -16.63 -3.24 26.79
CA GLU A 415 -17.46 -2.57 25.79
C GLU A 415 -17.32 -1.05 25.96
N SER A 416 -17.24 -0.32 24.85
CA SER A 416 -16.90 1.11 24.89
C SER A 416 -17.70 1.99 23.94
N TRP A 417 -17.91 3.24 24.34
CA TRP A 417 -18.65 4.27 23.59
C TRP A 417 -17.77 5.51 23.42
N SER A 418 -17.60 6.00 22.19
CA SER A 418 -17.01 7.32 21.94
C SER A 418 -18.03 8.39 22.32
N ILE A 419 -17.86 9.03 23.47
CA ILE A 419 -18.85 9.99 24.01
C ILE A 419 -18.69 11.36 23.34
N ALA A 420 -17.47 11.86 23.26
CA ALA A 420 -17.15 13.15 22.70
C ALA A 420 -15.76 13.14 22.06
N TYR A 421 -15.61 13.90 20.98
CA TYR A 421 -14.33 14.20 20.35
C TYR A 421 -14.29 15.70 20.10
N ASP A 422 -13.51 16.42 20.89
CA ASP A 422 -13.47 17.88 20.88
C ASP A 422 -12.04 18.38 20.69
N VAL A 423 -11.93 19.54 20.04
CA VAL A 423 -10.66 20.24 19.82
C VAL A 423 -10.71 21.56 20.58
N ILE A 424 -9.71 21.79 21.44
CA ILE A 424 -9.50 23.06 22.16
C ILE A 424 -8.35 23.78 21.49
N GLU A 425 -8.66 24.80 20.68
CA GLU A 425 -7.67 25.64 20.01
C GLU A 425 -7.15 26.73 20.95
N GLY A 426 -5.85 27.03 20.85
CA GLY A 426 -5.23 28.16 21.54
C GLY A 426 -3.71 28.06 21.65
N ASP A 427 -3.09 29.16 22.09
CA ASP A 427 -1.66 29.23 22.32
C ASP A 427 -1.27 28.55 23.65
N LEU A 428 -0.60 27.39 23.54
CA LEU A 428 -0.21 26.57 24.68
C LEU A 428 0.90 27.19 25.55
N GLU A 429 1.52 28.29 25.12
CA GLU A 429 2.41 29.10 25.97
C GLU A 429 1.64 29.92 27.01
N THR A 430 0.34 30.15 26.79
CA THR A 430 -0.52 30.92 27.71
C THR A 430 -1.33 30.01 28.65
N ASP A 431 -1.74 30.52 29.81
CA ASP A 431 -2.53 29.75 30.79
C ASP A 431 -3.99 29.46 30.36
N GLU A 432 -4.52 30.16 29.35
CA GLU A 432 -5.95 30.12 28.99
C GLU A 432 -6.40 28.74 28.48
N PRO A 433 -5.71 28.11 27.50
CA PRO A 433 -6.11 26.80 26.98
C PRO A 433 -6.03 25.71 28.04
N TRP A 434 -5.03 25.78 28.93
CA TRP A 434 -4.88 24.83 30.04
C TRP A 434 -6.01 24.94 31.08
N LYS A 435 -6.51 26.15 31.35
CA LYS A 435 -7.67 26.34 32.23
C LYS A 435 -8.95 25.79 31.60
N ARG A 436 -9.15 26.02 30.30
CA ARG A 436 -10.28 25.44 29.54
C ARG A 436 -10.23 23.92 29.51
N LEU A 437 -9.06 23.33 29.29
CA LEU A 437 -8.86 21.88 29.38
C LEU A 437 -9.23 21.36 30.78
N ASP A 438 -8.79 22.01 31.85
CA ASP A 438 -9.13 21.59 33.22
C ASP A 438 -10.64 21.68 33.50
N MET A 439 -11.32 22.70 32.99
CA MET A 439 -12.76 22.83 33.08
C MET A 439 -13.49 21.76 32.28
N TYR A 440 -13.05 21.49 31.06
CA TYR A 440 -13.59 20.44 30.21
C TYR A 440 -13.51 19.08 30.92
N LEU A 441 -12.37 18.78 31.54
CA LEU A 441 -12.20 17.55 32.32
C LEU A 441 -13.02 17.51 33.63
N LYS A 442 -13.53 18.65 34.11
CA LYS A 442 -14.42 18.73 35.30
C LYS A 442 -15.90 18.64 34.93
N GLN A 443 -16.25 18.68 33.65
CA GLN A 443 -17.64 18.61 33.22
C GLN A 443 -18.31 17.33 33.69
N VAL A 444 -19.61 17.46 33.97
CA VAL A 444 -20.49 16.34 34.29
C VAL A 444 -21.19 15.90 33.01
N TRP A 445 -21.10 14.62 32.70
CA TRP A 445 -21.66 13.97 31.52
C TRP A 445 -22.90 13.18 31.90
N ARG A 446 -24.04 13.44 31.26
CA ARG A 446 -25.34 12.94 31.77
C ARG A 446 -25.93 11.83 30.93
N ARG A 447 -26.64 10.92 31.61
CA ARG A 447 -27.48 9.87 31.01
C ARG A 447 -28.88 10.37 30.70
N ALA A 448 -29.65 9.54 30.00
CA ALA A 448 -31.07 9.76 29.74
C ALA A 448 -31.90 9.92 31.04
N ASP A 449 -31.47 9.28 32.13
CA ASP A 449 -32.11 9.40 33.45
C ASP A 449 -31.69 10.66 34.24
N GLY A 450 -30.90 11.55 33.64
CA GLY A 450 -30.42 12.80 34.22
C GLY A 450 -29.21 12.65 35.16
N ARG A 451 -28.80 11.42 35.49
CA ARG A 451 -27.67 11.18 36.38
C ARG A 451 -26.34 11.47 35.70
N GLY A 452 -25.40 12.01 36.47
CA GLY A 452 -24.12 12.50 35.98
C GLY A 452 -22.91 11.61 36.25
N PHE A 453 -21.99 11.60 35.31
CA PHE A 453 -20.66 10.99 35.36
C PHE A 453 -19.59 12.07 35.33
N THR A 454 -18.51 11.86 36.05
CA THR A 454 -17.27 12.63 35.91
C THR A 454 -16.19 11.77 35.29
N ILE A 455 -15.22 12.40 34.64
CA ILE A 455 -14.06 11.70 34.09
C ILE A 455 -13.23 11.15 35.25
N MET A 456 -13.09 9.83 35.30
CA MET A 456 -12.45 9.12 36.41
C MET A 456 -10.92 9.10 36.31
N ALA A 457 -10.40 9.14 35.08
CA ALA A 457 -8.98 9.23 34.78
C ALA A 457 -8.76 9.79 33.37
N ALA A 458 -7.60 10.42 33.17
CA ALA A 458 -7.19 10.91 31.86
C ALA A 458 -5.71 10.64 31.61
N CYS A 459 -5.35 10.37 30.36
CA CYS A 459 -3.96 10.28 29.91
C CYS A 459 -3.67 11.41 28.93
N MET A 460 -2.57 12.14 29.14
CA MET A 460 -2.16 13.26 28.30
C MET A 460 -0.76 13.01 27.74
N ASP A 461 -0.61 13.09 26.41
CA ASP A 461 0.69 12.89 25.76
C ASP A 461 1.65 14.04 26.05
N SER A 462 2.88 13.67 26.39
CA SER A 462 3.99 14.58 26.65
C SER A 462 5.12 14.42 25.61
N GLY A 463 4.83 13.87 24.43
CA GLY A 463 5.80 13.57 23.39
C GLY A 463 6.24 14.78 22.55
N GLY A 464 5.45 15.85 22.55
CA GLY A 464 5.67 17.07 21.76
C GLY A 464 6.48 18.19 22.43
N HIS A 465 6.44 19.39 21.83
CA HIS A 465 7.23 20.56 22.24
C HIS A 465 6.88 21.11 23.64
N HIS A 466 5.65 20.89 24.12
CA HIS A 466 5.15 21.39 25.41
C HIS A 466 5.34 20.43 26.60
N THR A 467 6.33 19.52 26.52
CA THR A 467 6.56 18.43 27.50
C THR A 467 6.53 18.88 28.98
N GLN A 468 7.18 19.99 29.31
CA GLN A 468 7.31 20.45 30.71
C GLN A 468 5.97 20.96 31.27
N GLN A 469 5.19 21.70 30.46
CA GLN A 469 3.88 22.21 30.87
C GLN A 469 2.87 21.07 31.10
N VAL A 470 2.91 20.04 30.24
CA VAL A 470 2.11 18.79 30.43
C VAL A 470 2.42 18.13 31.78
N TYR A 471 3.70 18.09 32.17
CA TYR A 471 4.10 17.53 33.46
C TYR A 471 3.59 18.36 34.63
N GLU A 472 3.68 19.68 34.57
CA GLU A 472 3.19 20.57 35.62
C GLU A 472 1.67 20.48 35.78
N PHE A 473 0.95 20.48 34.65
CA PHE A 473 -0.50 20.33 34.60
C PHE A 473 -0.95 19.00 35.23
N SER A 474 -0.31 17.89 34.86
CA SER A 474 -0.63 16.55 35.34
C SER A 474 -0.23 16.36 36.81
N LYS A 475 0.94 16.86 37.22
CA LYS A 475 1.42 16.78 38.61
C LYS A 475 0.48 17.48 39.59
N ALA A 476 -0.03 18.66 39.22
CA ALA A 476 -1.01 19.39 40.02
C ALA A 476 -2.34 18.63 40.17
N ARG A 477 -2.64 17.71 39.25
CA ARG A 477 -3.94 17.01 39.14
C ARG A 477 -3.85 15.49 39.30
N ILE A 478 -2.74 15.00 39.85
CA ILE A 478 -2.53 13.56 40.08
C ILE A 478 -3.61 12.96 41.01
N GLY A 479 -4.16 13.77 41.93
CA GLY A 479 -5.28 13.37 42.80
C GLY A 479 -6.58 13.09 42.04
N ARG A 480 -6.76 13.69 40.85
CA ARG A 480 -7.85 13.40 39.90
C ARG A 480 -7.46 12.33 38.86
N ARG A 481 -6.31 11.67 39.03
CA ARG A 481 -5.82 10.60 38.13
C ARG A 481 -5.63 11.07 36.69
N ILE A 482 -5.09 12.27 36.53
CA ILE A 482 -4.63 12.80 35.24
C ILE A 482 -3.14 12.47 35.15
N TRP A 483 -2.76 11.66 34.17
CA TRP A 483 -1.41 11.12 34.01
C TRP A 483 -0.75 11.64 32.75
N ALA A 484 0.47 12.17 32.90
CA ALA A 484 1.34 12.43 31.76
C ALA A 484 1.91 11.10 31.26
N ILE A 485 1.81 10.85 29.97
CA ILE A 485 2.24 9.60 29.32
C ILE A 485 3.25 9.88 28.22
N LYS A 486 4.05 8.87 27.90
CA LYS A 486 4.94 8.89 26.73
C LYS A 486 4.96 7.51 26.08
N GLY A 487 4.88 7.46 24.75
CA GLY A 487 5.01 6.21 24.01
C GLY A 487 6.41 5.59 24.16
N GLU A 488 6.47 4.26 24.33
CA GLU A 488 7.74 3.55 24.32
C GLU A 488 8.37 3.55 22.92
N SER A 489 9.64 3.95 22.82
CA SER A 489 10.42 3.76 21.59
C SER A 489 10.74 2.28 21.41
N ALA A 490 10.17 1.65 20.38
CA ALA A 490 10.33 0.22 20.12
C ALA A 490 11.82 -0.18 20.02
N ARG A 491 12.33 -0.90 21.02
CA ARG A 491 13.66 -1.54 20.98
C ARG A 491 13.50 -3.06 20.90
N GLY A 492 13.86 -3.64 19.76
CA GLY A 492 13.97 -5.10 19.60
C GLY A 492 12.64 -5.87 19.51
N GLY A 493 11.54 -5.23 19.10
CA GLY A 493 10.30 -5.91 18.72
C GLY A 493 9.48 -6.56 19.84
N LYS A 494 9.91 -6.49 21.11
CA LYS A 494 9.11 -6.98 22.24
C LYS A 494 7.92 -6.05 22.51
N ARG A 495 6.73 -6.64 22.71
CA ARG A 495 5.52 -5.92 23.09
C ARG A 495 5.52 -5.70 24.61
N SER A 496 5.70 -4.47 25.04
CA SER A 496 5.46 -4.09 26.44
C SER A 496 3.96 -4.07 26.73
N PRO A 497 3.54 -4.35 27.97
CA PRO A 497 2.14 -4.21 28.37
C PRO A 497 1.67 -2.76 28.18
N VAL A 498 0.37 -2.56 27.92
CA VAL A 498 -0.22 -1.22 27.69
C VAL A 498 0.11 -0.29 28.85
N TRP A 499 -0.09 -0.76 30.08
CA TRP A 499 0.30 -0.06 31.30
C TRP A 499 1.53 -0.73 31.94
N PRO A 500 2.53 0.04 32.44
CA PRO A 500 3.72 -0.54 33.01
C PRO A 500 3.41 -1.35 34.28
N THR A 501 3.95 -2.56 34.34
CA THR A 501 3.74 -3.51 35.47
C THR A 501 4.72 -3.33 36.63
N LYS A 502 5.82 -2.58 36.43
CA LYS A 502 6.82 -2.34 37.48
C LYS A 502 6.33 -1.27 38.45
N LYS A 503 6.17 -1.65 39.72
CA LYS A 503 5.83 -0.71 40.81
C LYS A 503 6.99 0.28 41.05
N PRO A 504 6.73 1.60 41.17
CA PRO A 504 7.76 2.58 41.52
C PRO A 504 8.37 2.29 42.90
N THR A 505 9.70 2.35 43.01
CA THR A 505 10.42 2.21 44.28
C THR A 505 10.35 3.50 45.11
N PRO A 506 10.54 3.46 46.45
CA PRO A 506 10.50 4.68 47.29
C PRO A 506 11.47 5.78 46.83
N ARG A 507 12.60 5.39 46.22
CA ARG A 507 13.63 6.29 45.66
C ARG A 507 13.22 6.95 44.34
N THR A 508 12.22 6.40 43.63
CA THR A 508 11.69 6.95 42.36
C THR A 508 10.36 7.68 42.53
N LYS A 509 9.69 7.56 43.70
CA LYS A 509 8.46 8.29 44.03
C LYS A 509 8.63 9.81 44.12
N SER A 510 9.84 10.31 44.41
CA SER A 510 10.10 11.75 44.60
C SER A 510 10.25 12.54 43.30
N SER A 511 10.54 11.87 42.17
CA SER A 511 10.61 12.51 40.84
C SER A 511 9.37 12.17 40.02
N PHE A 512 8.56 13.16 39.64
CA PHE A 512 7.49 12.97 38.66
C PHE A 512 8.12 12.54 37.33
N LYS A 513 7.72 11.37 36.81
CA LYS A 513 8.14 10.87 35.49
C LYS A 513 6.90 10.47 34.70
N PRO A 514 6.87 10.69 33.37
CA PRO A 514 5.78 10.24 32.53
C PRO A 514 5.67 8.71 32.59
N ILE A 515 4.44 8.23 32.45
CA ILE A 515 4.14 6.81 32.36
C ILE A 515 4.47 6.33 30.95
N ILE A 516 5.40 5.38 30.84
CA ILE A 516 5.78 4.81 29.55
C ILE A 516 4.72 3.77 29.14
N LEU A 517 3.99 4.06 28.06
CA LEU A 517 2.92 3.19 27.56
C LEU A 517 3.42 2.26 26.47
N GLY A 518 2.92 1.01 26.52
CA GLY A 518 3.03 0.05 25.43
C GLY A 518 2.05 0.38 24.29
N VAL A 519 2.27 1.50 23.60
CA VAL A 519 1.37 2.03 22.54
C VAL A 519 1.06 0.98 21.47
N ASN A 520 2.07 0.20 21.06
CA ASN A 520 1.88 -0.88 20.10
C ASN A 520 0.87 -1.96 20.54
N ALA A 521 0.88 -2.32 21.83
CA ALA A 521 -0.06 -3.31 22.37
C ALA A 521 -1.48 -2.73 22.48
N ALA A 522 -1.60 -1.44 22.77
CA ALA A 522 -2.88 -0.73 22.77
C ALA A 522 -3.46 -0.65 21.35
N LYS A 523 -2.64 -0.29 20.35
CA LYS A 523 -3.01 -0.26 18.93
C LYS A 523 -3.43 -1.64 18.41
N ASP A 524 -2.69 -2.69 18.77
CA ASP A 524 -3.09 -4.08 18.44
C ASP A 524 -4.48 -4.43 19.03
N THR A 525 -4.75 -4.02 20.28
CA THR A 525 -6.03 -4.27 20.96
C THR A 525 -7.17 -3.51 20.31
N ILE A 526 -7.00 -2.20 20.08
CA ILE A 526 -8.01 -1.34 19.44
C ILE A 526 -8.30 -1.85 18.02
N ARG A 527 -7.26 -2.19 17.25
CA ARG A 527 -7.45 -2.77 15.92
C ARG A 527 -8.25 -4.07 16.01
N GLY A 528 -7.91 -4.96 16.94
CA GLY A 528 -8.66 -6.20 17.19
C GLY A 528 -10.14 -5.96 17.49
N ARG A 529 -10.46 -4.95 18.32
CA ARG A 529 -11.83 -4.58 18.69
C ARG A 529 -12.62 -3.96 17.56
N LEU A 530 -11.98 -3.18 16.69
CA LEU A 530 -12.63 -2.64 15.51
C LEU A 530 -13.15 -3.76 14.60
N HIS A 531 -12.52 -4.93 14.58
CA HIS A 531 -12.97 -6.08 13.79
C HIS A 531 -14.15 -6.86 14.38
N ILE A 532 -14.70 -6.47 15.54
CA ILE A 532 -15.88 -7.11 16.12
C ILE A 532 -17.11 -6.61 15.36
N ASP A 533 -17.96 -7.55 14.93
CA ASP A 533 -19.20 -7.26 14.23
C ASP A 533 -20.22 -6.53 15.13
N PRO A 534 -21.08 -5.67 14.56
CA PRO A 534 -22.10 -4.96 15.33
C PRO A 534 -23.06 -5.94 16.01
N PRO A 535 -23.31 -5.79 17.32
CA PRO A 535 -24.32 -6.59 18.00
C PRO A 535 -25.73 -6.29 17.50
N LEU A 536 -26.66 -7.21 17.76
CA LEU A 536 -28.07 -6.92 17.60
C LEU A 536 -28.49 -5.79 18.56
N PRO A 537 -29.45 -4.93 18.19
CA PRO A 537 -29.90 -3.84 19.03
C PRO A 537 -30.31 -4.32 20.44
N GLY A 538 -29.66 -3.80 21.48
CA GLY A 538 -29.94 -4.14 22.88
C GLY A 538 -29.12 -5.32 23.44
N GLU A 539 -28.29 -5.98 22.63
CA GLU A 539 -27.37 -7.02 23.11
C GLU A 539 -26.00 -6.44 23.48
N ALA A 540 -25.49 -6.78 24.66
CA ALA A 540 -24.15 -6.38 25.08
C ALA A 540 -23.10 -7.21 24.35
N SER A 541 -22.13 -6.54 23.71
CA SER A 541 -21.01 -7.22 23.03
C SER A 541 -19.69 -6.91 23.71
N ALA A 542 -19.04 -7.97 24.19
CA ALA A 542 -17.77 -7.86 24.89
C ALA A 542 -16.72 -7.17 24.01
N SER A 543 -16.12 -6.10 24.52
CA SER A 543 -15.06 -5.34 23.84
C SER A 543 -15.46 -4.66 22.52
N TYR A 544 -16.75 -4.61 22.18
CA TYR A 544 -17.24 -3.86 21.03
C TYR A 544 -17.10 -2.34 21.25
N MET A 545 -16.95 -1.61 20.15
CA MET A 545 -16.76 -0.15 20.16
C MET A 545 -17.88 0.52 19.38
N HIS A 546 -18.67 1.31 20.12
CA HIS A 546 -19.79 2.08 19.66
C HIS A 546 -19.35 3.51 19.30
N PHE A 547 -19.83 4.00 18.16
CA PHE A 547 -19.52 5.33 17.65
C PHE A 547 -20.82 6.11 17.39
N PRO A 548 -20.89 7.39 17.79
CA PRO A 548 -22.07 8.21 17.54
C PRO A 548 -22.17 8.62 16.07
N ALA A 549 -23.41 8.88 15.62
CA ALA A 549 -23.76 9.29 14.26
C ALA A 549 -23.13 10.62 13.79
N ASP A 550 -22.61 11.43 14.70
CA ASP A 550 -21.91 12.69 14.41
C ASP A 550 -20.44 12.49 13.96
N ARG A 551 -19.90 11.27 14.06
CA ARG A 551 -18.53 10.96 13.60
C ARG A 551 -18.48 10.88 12.08
N ASP A 552 -17.59 11.67 11.50
CA ASP A 552 -17.44 11.78 10.06
C ASP A 552 -16.38 10.83 9.48
N LEU A 553 -16.24 10.86 8.15
CA LEU A 553 -15.25 10.06 7.45
C LEU A 553 -13.81 10.44 7.84
N ASN A 554 -13.57 11.70 8.21
CA ASN A 554 -12.26 12.20 8.60
C ASN A 554 -11.80 11.55 9.92
N TYR A 555 -12.67 11.49 10.92
CA TYR A 555 -12.42 10.79 12.18
C TYR A 555 -12.02 9.33 11.94
N PHE A 556 -12.76 8.59 11.11
CA PHE A 556 -12.42 7.19 10.81
C PHE A 556 -11.16 7.04 9.96
N SER A 557 -10.87 7.99 9.08
CA SER A 557 -9.61 8.05 8.35
C SER A 557 -8.42 8.19 9.30
N GLN A 558 -8.55 9.02 10.33
CA GLN A 558 -7.54 9.18 11.37
C GLN A 558 -7.42 7.96 12.29
N LEU A 559 -8.56 7.37 12.68
CA LEU A 559 -8.60 6.14 13.49
C LEU A 559 -7.92 4.95 12.79
N LEU A 560 -7.96 4.93 11.46
CA LEU A 560 -7.35 3.90 10.61
C LEU A 560 -6.03 4.36 9.95
N ALA A 561 -5.46 5.48 10.40
CA ALA A 561 -4.31 6.11 9.75
C ALA A 561 -3.00 5.33 9.85
N GLU A 562 -2.90 4.34 10.74
CA GLU A 562 -1.71 3.50 10.88
C GLU A 562 -1.94 2.06 10.41
N ARG A 563 -0.91 1.46 9.82
CA ARG A 563 -0.87 0.05 9.44
C ARG A 563 0.26 -0.69 10.15
N SER A 564 0.02 -1.96 10.48
CA SER A 564 1.05 -2.84 11.05
C SER A 564 1.93 -3.38 9.92
N VAL A 565 3.21 -3.01 9.93
CA VAL A 565 4.22 -3.44 8.95
C VAL A 565 5.25 -4.34 9.65
N LEU A 566 5.65 -5.42 8.98
CA LEU A 566 6.77 -6.25 9.42
C LEU A 566 8.09 -5.61 8.98
N LYS A 567 8.93 -5.23 9.96
CA LYS A 567 10.30 -4.78 9.73
C LYS A 567 11.29 -5.85 10.19
N GLU A 568 12.40 -5.95 9.47
CA GLU A 568 13.52 -6.82 9.82
C GLU A 568 14.73 -5.95 10.16
N SER A 569 15.28 -6.13 11.36
CA SER A 569 16.52 -5.46 11.78
C SER A 569 17.38 -6.44 12.55
N GLY A 570 18.63 -6.63 12.14
CA GLY A 570 19.56 -7.56 12.79
C GLY A 570 19.11 -9.03 12.76
N GLY A 571 18.38 -9.45 11.72
CA GLY A 571 17.89 -10.84 11.57
C GLY A 571 16.65 -11.19 12.40
N GLN A 572 16.10 -10.24 13.16
CA GLN A 572 14.85 -10.42 13.89
C GLN A 572 13.70 -9.66 13.21
N ARG A 573 12.60 -10.35 12.94
CA ARG A 573 11.36 -9.77 12.41
C ARG A 573 10.50 -9.23 13.54
N PHE A 574 10.04 -7.99 13.43
CA PHE A 574 9.14 -7.36 14.39
C PHE A 574 8.07 -6.52 13.70
N ARG A 575 6.89 -6.44 14.31
CA ARG A 575 5.77 -5.63 13.81
C ARG A 575 5.83 -4.21 14.37
N VAL A 576 5.81 -3.23 13.48
CA VAL A 576 5.77 -1.80 13.82
C VAL A 576 4.52 -1.20 13.22
N TRP A 577 3.85 -0.32 13.96
CA TRP A 577 2.78 0.51 13.42
C TRP A 577 3.41 1.70 12.69
N GLU A 578 3.08 1.85 11.41
CA GLU A 578 3.51 2.97 10.59
C GLU A 578 2.30 3.76 10.11
N GLN A 579 2.38 5.08 10.25
CA GLN A 579 1.40 6.01 9.71
C GLN A 579 1.42 5.99 8.18
N LEU A 580 0.23 6.01 7.60
CA LEU A 580 0.03 6.12 6.16
C LEU A 580 0.36 7.55 5.70
N PRO A 581 1.11 7.72 4.60
CA PRO A 581 1.45 9.06 4.10
C PRO A 581 0.21 9.91 3.84
N GLY A 582 0.22 11.16 4.31
CA GLY A 582 -0.85 12.13 4.08
C GLY A 582 -2.10 11.95 4.94
N ARG A 583 -2.07 11.07 5.95
CA ARG A 583 -3.16 10.91 6.93
C ARG A 583 -2.73 11.38 8.30
N ALA A 584 -3.58 12.16 8.97
CA ALA A 584 -3.44 12.53 10.37
C ALA A 584 -3.87 11.33 11.26
N ASN A 585 -3.40 11.21 12.51
CA ASN A 585 -3.58 10.03 13.37
C ASN A 585 -4.05 10.35 14.80
N GLU A 586 -4.43 11.59 15.06
CA GLU A 586 -4.78 12.15 16.37
C GLU A 586 -5.97 11.40 17.00
N ALA A 587 -7.00 11.07 16.21
CA ALA A 587 -8.13 10.26 16.70
C ALA A 587 -7.71 8.87 17.20
N LEU A 588 -6.73 8.22 16.55
CA LEU A 588 -6.22 6.92 16.99
C LEU A 588 -5.44 7.05 18.29
N ASP A 589 -4.60 8.08 18.40
CA ASP A 589 -3.77 8.30 19.59
C ASP A 589 -4.64 8.70 20.80
N CYS A 590 -5.62 9.58 20.64
CA CYS A 590 -6.64 9.88 21.65
C CYS A 590 -7.36 8.60 22.14
N ARG A 591 -7.77 7.72 21.23
CA ARG A 591 -8.40 6.44 21.59
C ARG A 591 -7.46 5.53 22.37
N VAL A 592 -6.20 5.46 21.97
CA VAL A 592 -5.15 4.70 22.67
C VAL A 592 -4.96 5.23 24.08
N TYR A 593 -4.97 6.55 24.28
CA TYR A 593 -4.75 7.17 25.58
C TYR A 593 -5.95 6.99 26.51
N GLY A 594 -7.18 7.10 25.99
CA GLY A 594 -8.40 6.76 26.73
C GLY A 594 -8.39 5.30 27.21
N TYR A 595 -7.99 4.37 26.34
CA TYR A 595 -7.84 2.96 26.74
C TYR A 595 -6.72 2.75 27.77
N ALA A 596 -5.58 3.44 27.61
CA ALA A 596 -4.50 3.39 28.59
C ALA A 596 -4.95 3.90 29.97
N ALA A 597 -5.79 4.94 30.02
CA ALA A 597 -6.36 5.45 31.27
C ALA A 597 -7.24 4.38 31.97
N LEU A 598 -8.03 3.61 31.22
CA LEU A 598 -8.75 2.45 31.77
C LEU A 598 -7.78 1.41 32.33
N CYS A 599 -6.75 1.03 31.57
CA CYS A 599 -5.75 0.05 32.04
C CYS A 599 -5.06 0.53 33.33
N GLY A 600 -4.79 1.83 33.47
CA GLY A 600 -4.26 2.43 34.69
C GLY A 600 -5.21 2.28 35.88
N LEU A 601 -6.51 2.50 35.69
CA LEU A 601 -7.54 2.27 36.71
C LEU A 601 -7.63 0.79 37.13
N LEU A 602 -7.60 -0.13 36.16
CA LEU A 602 -7.60 -1.58 36.43
C LEU A 602 -6.36 -1.99 37.24
N HIS A 603 -5.19 -1.44 36.88
CA HIS A 603 -3.95 -1.67 37.62
C HIS A 603 -4.00 -1.13 39.06
N MET A 604 -4.72 -0.03 39.28
CA MET A 604 -4.99 0.52 40.61
C MET A 604 -6.06 -0.24 41.41
N GLY A 605 -6.64 -1.32 40.84
CA GLY A 605 -7.58 -2.21 41.54
C GLY A 605 -9.05 -2.00 41.20
N LEU A 606 -9.38 -1.18 40.18
CA LEU A 606 -10.75 -1.06 39.69
C LEU A 606 -11.23 -2.41 39.13
N LYS A 607 -12.38 -2.89 39.60
CA LYS A 607 -13.07 -4.06 39.03
C LYS A 607 -14.25 -3.59 38.19
N LEU A 608 -14.04 -3.40 36.88
CA LEU A 608 -15.01 -2.79 35.97
C LEU A 608 -16.39 -3.50 36.00
N ASN A 609 -16.42 -4.83 35.84
CA ASN A 609 -17.67 -5.59 35.85
C ASN A 609 -18.43 -5.51 37.18
N ALA A 610 -17.71 -5.45 38.31
CA ALA A 610 -18.34 -5.28 39.63
C ALA A 610 -18.92 -3.86 39.81
N LEU A 611 -18.25 -2.85 39.26
CA LEU A 611 -18.75 -1.48 39.27
C LEU A 611 -20.00 -1.33 38.39
N VAL A 612 -20.03 -1.97 37.21
CA VAL A 612 -21.22 -2.01 36.35
C VAL A 612 -22.40 -2.60 37.13
N THR A 613 -22.24 -3.80 37.71
CA THR A 613 -23.28 -4.42 38.55
C THR A 613 -23.73 -3.50 39.68
N SER A 614 -22.80 -2.85 40.37
CA SER A 614 -23.12 -1.91 41.46
C SER A 614 -23.90 -0.68 40.99
N ILE A 615 -23.64 -0.15 39.79
CA ILE A 615 -24.37 1.01 39.26
C ILE A 615 -25.77 0.59 38.80
N THR A 616 -25.89 -0.60 38.21
CA THR A 616 -27.18 -1.18 37.82
C THR A 616 -28.08 -1.46 39.04
N GLU A 617 -27.52 -2.02 40.11
CA GLU A 617 -28.25 -2.36 41.34
C GLU A 617 -28.52 -1.12 42.22
N ASN A 618 -27.62 -0.15 42.25
CA ASN A 618 -27.75 1.08 43.04
C ASN A 618 -27.46 2.33 42.20
N PRO A 619 -28.43 2.79 41.39
CA PRO A 619 -28.27 3.97 40.55
C PRO A 619 -27.93 5.25 41.33
N GLY A 620 -28.25 5.32 42.63
CA GLY A 620 -27.98 6.47 43.51
C GLY A 620 -26.51 6.81 43.74
N ARG A 621 -25.58 5.99 43.21
CA ARG A 621 -24.14 6.24 43.26
C ARG A 621 -23.67 7.31 42.27
N LEU A 622 -24.47 7.58 41.24
CA LEU A 622 -24.19 8.62 40.26
C LEU A 622 -24.64 9.99 40.78
N LEU A 623 -24.09 11.06 40.20
CA LEU A 623 -24.50 12.42 40.57
C LEU A 623 -26.00 12.60 40.25
N PRO A 624 -26.79 13.20 41.16
CA PRO A 624 -28.22 13.38 40.93
C PRO A 624 -28.50 14.30 39.74
N ALA A 625 -29.71 14.19 39.20
CA ALA A 625 -30.19 15.11 38.18
C ALA A 625 -30.20 16.55 38.73
N PRO A 626 -29.83 17.55 37.91
CA PRO A 626 -29.85 18.94 38.34
C PRO A 626 -31.31 19.41 38.47
N ALA A 627 -31.56 20.39 39.34
CA ALA A 627 -32.90 20.95 39.53
C ALA A 627 -33.38 21.77 38.31
N GLU A 628 -32.43 22.30 37.52
CA GLU A 628 -32.67 23.04 36.28
C GLU A 628 -31.78 22.47 35.15
N PRO A 629 -32.19 22.58 33.87
CA PRO A 629 -31.37 22.17 32.74
C PRO A 629 -30.09 23.03 32.66
N GLU A 630 -28.92 22.41 32.77
CA GLU A 630 -27.63 23.10 32.60
C GLU A 630 -27.24 23.09 31.12
N GLU A 631 -27.13 24.25 30.47
CA GLU A 631 -26.52 24.36 29.15
C GLU A 631 -24.99 24.20 29.27
N LYS A 632 -24.42 23.27 28.50
CA LYS A 632 -22.97 23.12 28.41
C LYS A 632 -22.37 24.24 27.58
N ILE A 633 -21.48 25.02 28.20
CA ILE A 633 -20.70 26.04 27.51
C ILE A 633 -19.69 25.35 26.58
N SER A 634 -19.65 25.75 25.30
CA SER A 634 -18.62 25.29 24.37
C SER A 634 -17.26 25.84 24.80
N LEU A 635 -16.31 24.94 25.08
CA LEU A 635 -14.94 25.26 25.47
C LEU A 635 -13.97 25.12 24.30
N GLN A 636 -14.44 25.13 23.04
CA GLN A 636 -13.63 24.88 21.83
C GLN A 636 -12.86 26.10 21.34
N TYR A 637 -13.39 27.33 21.52
CA TYR A 637 -12.76 28.56 21.05
C TYR A 637 -12.29 29.51 22.17
N PRO A 638 -11.27 30.36 21.92
CA PRO A 638 -10.79 31.35 22.88
C PRO A 638 -11.85 32.40 23.26
N GLY A 639 -11.83 32.86 24.52
CA GLY A 639 -12.68 33.98 24.98
C GLY A 639 -13.90 33.60 25.83
N VAL A 640 -13.99 32.34 26.26
CA VAL A 640 -15.04 31.90 27.20
C VAL A 640 -14.77 32.48 28.60
N ILE A 641 -15.76 33.16 29.19
CA ILE A 641 -15.65 33.70 30.55
C ILE A 641 -15.67 32.54 31.55
N ILE A 642 -14.48 32.21 32.09
CA ILE A 642 -14.31 31.20 33.13
C ILE A 642 -14.71 31.81 34.48
N GLN A 643 -15.91 31.48 34.98
CA GLN A 643 -16.27 31.77 36.37
C GLN A 643 -15.59 30.76 37.29
N GLU A 644 -14.50 31.16 37.97
CA GLU A 644 -13.96 30.37 39.08
C GLU A 644 -14.96 30.39 40.25
N PRO A 645 -15.35 29.24 40.83
CA PRO A 645 -16.13 29.26 42.06
C PRO A 645 -15.32 29.94 43.17
N GLU A 646 -15.96 30.88 43.89
CA GLU A 646 -15.35 31.59 45.01
C GLU A 646 -14.66 30.59 45.97
N LYS A 647 -13.34 30.71 46.12
CA LYS A 647 -12.62 29.97 47.16
C LYS A 647 -13.31 30.27 48.50
N PRO A 648 -13.67 29.27 49.31
CA PRO A 648 -14.23 29.54 50.63
C PRO A 648 -13.22 30.41 51.39
N LYS A 649 -13.66 31.60 51.81
CA LYS A 649 -12.84 32.52 52.60
C LYS A 649 -12.30 31.75 53.82
N ARG A 650 -10.99 31.47 53.84
CA ARG A 650 -10.34 30.97 55.05
C ARG A 650 -10.57 32.02 56.14
N LYS A 651 -11.34 31.69 57.17
CA LYS A 651 -11.41 32.50 58.39
C LYS A 651 -9.97 32.69 58.91
N SER A 652 -9.59 33.91 59.24
CA SER A 652 -8.27 34.18 59.83
C SER A 652 -8.16 33.43 61.16
N LEU A 653 -6.95 32.98 61.49
CA LEU A 653 -6.67 32.23 62.73
C LEU A 653 -7.13 32.98 64.01
N SER A 654 -7.26 34.31 63.94
CA SER A 654 -7.78 35.17 65.01
C SER A 654 -9.28 35.01 65.28
N GLN A 655 -10.05 34.35 64.40
CA GLN A 655 -11.48 34.08 64.58
C GLN A 655 -11.77 32.65 65.07
N LEU A 656 -10.74 31.87 65.39
CA LEU A 656 -10.83 30.47 65.81
C LEU A 656 -10.33 30.21 67.24
N LEU A 657 -10.04 31.26 68.03
CA LEU A 657 -9.73 31.12 69.45
C LEU A 657 -10.81 31.84 70.28
N PRO A 658 -11.37 31.21 71.33
CA PRO A 658 -12.27 31.88 72.25
C PRO A 658 -11.52 32.92 73.08
N SER A 659 -12.22 34.01 73.41
CA SER A 659 -11.75 35.10 74.28
C SER A 659 -11.37 34.64 75.68
#